data_AF-A0A350MUV0-F1
#
_entry.id   AF-A0A350MUV0-F1
#
_cell.length_a   1.000
_cell.length_b   1.000
_cell.length_c   1.000
_cell.angle_alpha   90.00
_cell.angle_beta   90.00
_cell.angle_gamma   90.00
#
_symmetry.space_group_name_H-M   'P 1'
#
loop_
_entity.id
_entity.type
_entity.pdbx_description
1 polymer ?
#
loop_
_entity_poly.entity_id
_entity_poly.type
_entity_poly.pdbx_seq_one_letter_code
_entity_poly.pdbx_strand_id
1 'polypeptide(L)'
;GGDEYTKSHALTLNQGETHFEKVVAMQRFPAPKRLIKVTTKSGTEIVLTPNHEVAVDRPAGLAWLRADQIRAEDRLVSLKRLNFEAKTPEIIDLVPGDFRVERDEKVVGEVESRLMGKYRSRNSVWRNLSIKYIDPRAKSIPLKTFRLMVDDLGEEWDRTKKLIRKVVRGPSVINIPQANDKLFYLMGLVASDGSITKKGEYEYRIDFVNTDENLIAAFKETYLQVFPDRQIGVRVRRETCSAIKDREIKSAKCFHCYLNNPLFGLICEHYGIKVGAQGYWNLGKMINLPTELISAFLTGLFDGDGSVRVRKYDGRWDVGEAYLCIESKRAAHHIQLLLKRLGVVGNVRKITSVYKVGLHGSNLTRFSHWIKPRHPVKGEILENIKLLSGKGRINKTQEQVLPFAVGQALAELPGSKDILSPSTLFYYRTGRSRPVVSNVQRVLNSVVDTEHIESLMDVDYFLDSVNKAEEVQNRGEYEHVYNLTLANIHSYVVNGGPLVKNCGCFECILAILPMCNGAMVVNREFPGMTPCGMKFSTLAGSVGGGAQTPGFLGVGKQYLVSKKFIQAEGGFKRIVWMPKELKELMREQLQKRAEEIGEPDFVEKIADETIATTEEEVMEYMQKVNHPALTMEPLL
;
A
#
# COMPACT_ATOMS: atom_id res chain seq x y z
N GLY A 1 0.57 -16.32 4.02
CA GLY A 1 1.13 -17.25 5.02
C GLY A 1 2.15 -18.19 4.41
N GLY A 2 3.11 -17.67 3.65
CA GLY A 2 4.39 -18.35 3.39
C GLY A 2 5.49 -17.49 4.01
N ASP A 3 6.67 -18.06 4.27
CA ASP A 3 7.76 -17.42 5.04
C ASP A 3 8.32 -16.11 4.44
N GLU A 4 7.90 -15.75 3.23
CA GLU A 4 8.33 -14.51 2.54
C GLU A 4 7.77 -13.22 3.13
N TYR A 5 6.78 -13.25 4.04
CA TYR A 5 6.28 -12.01 4.66
C TYR A 5 7.38 -11.26 5.44
N THR A 6 8.41 -11.97 5.89
CA THR A 6 9.58 -11.40 6.58
C THR A 6 10.41 -10.46 5.69
N LYS A 7 10.23 -10.51 4.36
CA LYS A 7 10.82 -9.59 3.37
C LYS A 7 9.90 -8.38 3.07
N SER A 8 8.67 -8.38 3.61
CA SER A 8 7.69 -7.33 3.35
C SER A 8 7.82 -6.18 4.35
N HIS A 9 7.46 -4.98 3.89
CA HIS A 9 7.42 -3.77 4.70
C HIS A 9 6.01 -3.19 4.66
N ALA A 10 5.58 -2.58 5.75
CA ALA A 10 4.36 -1.82 5.82
C ALA A 10 4.70 -0.32 5.93
N LEU A 11 3.87 0.51 5.31
CA LEU A 11 4.01 1.95 5.43
C LEU A 11 3.38 2.42 6.74
N THR A 12 4.10 3.24 7.48
CA THR A 12 3.69 3.81 8.78
C THR A 12 4.07 5.29 8.87
N LEU A 13 3.80 5.92 10.00
CA LEU A 13 4.20 7.29 10.30
C LEU A 13 5.15 7.32 11.50
N ASN A 14 6.30 7.98 11.34
CA ASN A 14 7.20 8.36 12.43
C ASN A 14 7.28 9.88 12.50
N GLN A 15 6.94 10.48 13.64
CA GLN A 15 6.95 11.94 13.81
C GLN A 15 6.18 12.73 12.71
N GLY A 16 5.17 12.11 12.10
CA GLY A 16 4.36 12.71 11.04
C GLY A 16 4.85 12.45 9.61
N GLU A 17 6.03 11.86 9.44
CA GLU A 17 6.60 11.48 8.14
C GLU A 17 6.40 10.00 7.82
N THR A 18 6.33 9.66 6.53
CA THR A 18 6.18 8.30 6.05
C THR A 18 7.45 7.48 6.24
N HIS A 19 7.29 6.28 6.82
CA HIS A 19 8.39 5.36 7.08
C HIS A 19 8.00 3.93 6.66
N PHE A 20 8.97 3.15 6.14
CA PHE A 20 8.79 1.72 5.90
C PHE A 20 9.26 0.93 7.10
N GLU A 21 8.34 0.18 7.69
CA GLU A 21 8.65 -0.66 8.84
C GLU A 21 8.52 -2.13 8.45
N LYS A 22 9.47 -2.94 8.93
CA LYS A 22 9.55 -4.35 8.58
C LYS A 22 8.38 -5.12 9.21
N VAL A 23 7.73 -5.97 8.42
CA VAL A 23 6.71 -6.89 8.93
C VAL A 23 7.39 -8.09 9.58
N VAL A 24 7.12 -8.28 10.86
CA VAL A 24 7.68 -9.37 11.69
C VAL A 24 6.70 -10.53 11.81
N ALA A 25 5.40 -10.25 11.78
CA ALA A 25 4.37 -11.28 11.74
C ALA A 25 3.12 -10.79 11.00
N MET A 26 2.41 -11.74 10.37
CA MET A 26 1.07 -11.53 9.82
C MET A 26 0.11 -12.46 10.54
N GLN A 27 -0.86 -11.88 11.24
CA GLN A 27 -1.83 -12.62 12.01
C GLN A 27 -3.15 -12.73 11.26
N ARG A 28 -3.78 -13.90 11.36
CA ARG A 28 -5.09 -14.19 10.80
C ARG A 28 -5.98 -14.77 11.89
N PHE A 29 -7.10 -14.11 12.16
CA PHE A 29 -8.06 -14.55 13.17
C PHE A 29 -9.42 -14.79 12.51
N PRO A 30 -10.25 -15.71 13.04
CA PRO A 30 -11.65 -15.79 12.64
C PRO A 30 -12.34 -14.43 12.80
N ALA A 31 -13.09 -14.00 11.80
CA ALA A 31 -13.75 -12.72 11.86
C ALA A 31 -14.91 -12.77 12.86
N PRO A 32 -15.03 -11.78 13.78
CA PRO A 32 -16.15 -11.74 14.71
C PRO A 32 -17.46 -11.47 13.99
N LYS A 33 -18.58 -11.81 14.64
CA LYS A 33 -19.93 -11.49 14.14
C LYS A 33 -20.18 -9.99 14.02
N ARG A 34 -19.55 -9.19 14.88
CA ARG A 34 -19.72 -7.74 14.97
C ARG A 34 -18.46 -7.03 14.48
N LEU A 35 -18.61 -6.15 13.50
CA LEU A 35 -17.53 -5.32 12.94
C LEU A 35 -17.96 -3.85 12.93
N ILE A 36 -17.00 -2.95 12.81
CA ILE A 36 -17.25 -1.51 12.63
C ILE A 36 -16.76 -1.10 11.25
N LYS A 37 -17.67 -0.53 10.46
CA LYS A 37 -17.35 0.07 9.16
C LYS A 37 -17.22 1.58 9.33
N VAL A 38 -16.05 2.11 8.99
CA VAL A 38 -15.76 3.55 8.98
C VAL A 38 -15.57 4.01 7.54
N THR A 39 -16.34 5.02 7.15
CA THR A 39 -16.27 5.67 5.84
C THR A 39 -15.91 7.13 6.04
N THR A 40 -14.82 7.56 5.40
CA THR A 40 -14.34 8.94 5.49
C THR A 40 -14.86 9.82 4.35
N LYS A 41 -14.65 11.13 4.46
CA LYS A 41 -15.05 12.12 3.47
C LYS A 41 -14.17 12.11 2.22
N SER A 42 -12.95 11.56 2.25
CA SER A 42 -12.22 11.18 1.02
C SER A 42 -12.80 9.94 0.33
N GLY A 43 -13.74 9.24 0.98
CA GLY A 43 -14.35 8.02 0.44
C GLY A 43 -13.55 6.77 0.78
N THR A 44 -12.52 6.83 1.63
CA THR A 44 -11.87 5.64 2.16
C THR A 44 -12.85 4.87 3.04
N GLU A 45 -12.91 3.56 2.84
CA GLU A 45 -13.68 2.64 3.67
C GLU A 45 -12.72 1.67 4.35
N ILE A 46 -12.88 1.49 5.66
CA ILE A 46 -12.20 0.47 6.45
C ILE A 46 -13.22 -0.29 7.28
N VAL A 47 -13.01 -1.60 7.43
CA VAL A 47 -13.82 -2.48 8.27
C VAL A 47 -12.89 -3.08 9.31
N LEU A 48 -13.21 -2.87 10.58
CA LEU A 48 -12.34 -3.17 11.72
C LEU A 48 -13.09 -3.99 12.77
N THR A 49 -12.36 -4.73 13.60
CA THR A 49 -12.93 -5.24 14.85
C THR A 49 -13.21 -4.08 15.81
N PRO A 50 -14.23 -4.18 16.69
CA PRO A 50 -14.63 -3.07 17.57
C PRO A 50 -13.50 -2.45 18.41
N ASN A 51 -12.56 -3.29 18.85
CA ASN A 51 -11.44 -2.92 19.70
C ASN A 51 -10.20 -2.43 18.94
N HIS A 52 -10.17 -2.50 17.61
CA HIS A 52 -9.00 -2.09 16.84
C HIS A 52 -8.87 -0.56 16.88
N GLU A 53 -7.66 -0.07 17.16
CA GLU A 53 -7.43 1.37 17.38
C GLU A 53 -7.01 2.09 16.10
N VAL A 54 -7.54 3.29 15.91
CA VAL A 54 -7.26 4.18 14.76
C VAL A 54 -6.75 5.51 15.30
N ALA A 55 -5.78 6.11 14.63
CA ALA A 55 -5.22 7.39 15.07
C ALA A 55 -6.18 8.54 14.73
N VAL A 56 -6.52 9.34 15.74
CA VAL A 56 -7.45 10.47 15.66
C VAL A 56 -6.81 11.71 16.27
N ASP A 57 -6.98 12.86 15.64
CA ASP A 57 -6.48 14.12 16.18
C ASP A 57 -7.44 14.73 17.22
N ARG A 58 -6.92 15.04 18.41
CA ARG A 58 -7.63 15.65 19.55
C ARG A 58 -6.91 16.91 20.02
N PRO A 59 -7.57 17.78 20.81
CA PRO A 59 -6.91 18.96 21.40
C PRO A 59 -5.70 18.63 22.28
N ALA A 60 -5.63 17.43 22.86
CA ALA A 60 -4.48 16.97 23.64
C ALA A 60 -3.36 16.35 22.78
N GLY A 61 -3.53 16.32 21.44
CA GLY A 61 -2.63 15.66 20.50
C GLY A 61 -3.26 14.45 19.80
N LEU A 62 -2.41 13.66 19.14
CA LEU A 62 -2.84 12.42 18.49
C LEU A 62 -3.23 11.37 19.54
N ALA A 63 -4.40 10.76 19.37
CA ALA A 63 -4.93 9.74 20.25
C ALA A 63 -5.28 8.47 19.47
N TRP A 64 -5.08 7.32 20.11
CA TRP A 64 -5.59 6.04 19.62
C TRP A 64 -7.02 5.85 20.12
N LEU A 65 -7.94 5.67 19.19
CA LEU A 65 -9.36 5.48 19.50
C LEU A 65 -9.83 4.13 18.95
N ARG A 66 -10.55 3.37 19.77
CA ARG A 66 -11.17 2.11 19.32
C ARG A 66 -12.16 2.38 18.20
N ALA A 67 -12.27 1.45 17.26
CA ALA A 67 -13.18 1.57 16.13
C ALA A 67 -14.64 1.82 16.58
N ASP A 68 -15.11 1.17 17.64
CA ASP A 68 -16.46 1.35 18.19
C ASP A 68 -16.70 2.66 18.94
N GLN A 69 -15.64 3.45 19.18
CA GLN A 69 -15.71 4.78 19.76
C GLN A 69 -15.65 5.89 18.70
N ILE A 70 -15.29 5.57 17.46
CA ILE A 70 -15.25 6.53 16.35
C ILE A 70 -16.66 7.02 16.04
N ARG A 71 -16.81 8.33 15.87
CA ARG A 71 -18.08 9.00 15.53
C ARG A 71 -17.92 9.83 14.25
N ALA A 72 -19.05 10.24 13.68
CA ALA A 72 -19.05 11.21 12.59
C ALA A 72 -18.32 12.49 13.02
N GLU A 73 -17.65 13.14 12.06
CA GLU A 73 -16.78 14.31 12.26
C GLU A 73 -15.46 14.08 13.01
N ASP A 74 -15.18 12.87 13.52
CA ASP A 74 -13.82 12.54 13.94
C ASP A 74 -12.83 12.73 12.79
N ARG A 75 -11.61 13.14 13.12
CA ARG A 75 -10.55 13.47 12.15
C ARG A 75 -9.45 12.43 12.22
N LEU A 76 -9.49 11.46 11.30
CA LEU A 76 -8.51 10.38 11.25
C LEU A 76 -7.21 10.88 10.62
N VAL A 77 -6.08 10.44 11.17
CA VAL A 77 -4.76 10.62 10.55
C VAL A 77 -4.71 9.73 9.31
N SER A 78 -4.64 10.34 8.11
CA SER A 78 -4.59 9.61 6.84
C SER A 78 -3.53 10.17 5.90
N LEU A 79 -2.86 9.34 5.12
CA LEU A 79 -1.77 9.82 4.26
C LEU A 79 -2.22 10.80 3.17
N LYS A 80 -1.51 11.91 3.01
CA LYS A 80 -1.64 12.86 1.89
C LYS A 80 -1.00 12.32 0.62
N ARG A 81 0.18 11.71 0.76
CA ARG A 81 1.01 11.21 -0.33
C ARG A 81 1.49 9.80 -0.04
N LEU A 82 1.73 9.05 -1.10
CA LEU A 82 2.39 7.75 -1.05
C LEU A 82 3.78 7.92 -1.66
N ASN A 83 4.79 8.02 -0.80
CA ASN A 83 6.18 8.16 -1.22
C ASN A 83 6.94 6.87 -0.97
N PHE A 84 7.43 6.25 -2.03
CA PHE A 84 8.24 5.05 -1.96
C PHE A 84 8.98 4.76 -3.25
N GLU A 85 10.02 3.94 -3.15
CA GLU A 85 10.93 3.63 -4.26
C GLU A 85 10.15 3.16 -5.50
N ALA A 86 10.33 3.89 -6.58
CA ALA A 86 9.73 3.58 -7.87
C ALA A 86 10.66 2.67 -8.67
N LYS A 87 10.08 1.72 -9.40
CA LYS A 87 10.84 0.85 -10.30
C LYS A 87 10.33 1.01 -11.73
N THR A 88 11.19 1.50 -12.62
CA THR A 88 10.91 1.47 -14.05
C THR A 88 10.95 0.02 -14.53
N PRO A 89 9.84 -0.51 -15.09
CA PRO A 89 9.77 -1.90 -15.50
C PRO A 89 10.48 -2.11 -16.84
N GLU A 90 11.16 -3.24 -17.00
CA GLU A 90 11.62 -3.68 -18.31
C GLU A 90 10.50 -4.50 -18.97
N ILE A 91 10.01 -4.05 -20.13
CA ILE A 91 8.86 -4.69 -20.78
C ILE A 91 9.15 -6.16 -21.15
N ILE A 92 10.41 -6.52 -21.40
CA ILE A 92 10.82 -7.92 -21.65
C ILE A 92 10.52 -8.84 -20.45
N ASP A 93 10.54 -8.34 -19.22
CA ASP A 93 10.22 -9.14 -18.02
C ASP A 93 8.74 -9.52 -17.95
N LEU A 94 7.89 -8.81 -18.71
CA LEU A 94 6.46 -9.10 -18.80
C LEU A 94 6.16 -10.17 -19.86
N VAL A 95 7.13 -10.49 -20.73
CA VAL A 95 6.95 -11.38 -21.87
C VAL A 95 7.00 -12.84 -21.41
N PRO A 96 5.93 -13.63 -21.64
CA PRO A 96 5.89 -15.04 -21.30
C PRO A 96 6.98 -15.86 -22.00
N GLY A 97 7.46 -16.92 -21.35
CA GLY A 97 8.55 -17.75 -21.86
C GLY A 97 8.24 -18.51 -23.15
N ASP A 98 6.98 -18.62 -23.56
CA ASP A 98 6.54 -19.24 -24.81
C ASP A 98 6.47 -18.25 -26.00
N PHE A 99 6.64 -16.95 -25.77
CA PHE A 99 7.06 -16.03 -26.83
C PHE A 99 8.44 -16.43 -27.32
N ARG A 100 8.81 -15.97 -28.51
CA ARG A 100 10.10 -16.30 -29.12
C ARG A 100 10.95 -15.05 -29.31
N VAL A 101 12.25 -15.23 -29.28
CA VAL A 101 13.25 -14.20 -29.61
C VAL A 101 13.74 -14.46 -31.03
N GLU A 102 13.88 -13.40 -31.82
CA GLU A 102 14.48 -13.48 -33.16
C GLU A 102 15.92 -14.00 -33.06
N ARG A 103 16.30 -14.91 -33.96
CA ARG A 103 17.64 -15.50 -33.96
C ARG A 103 18.60 -14.59 -34.72
N ASP A 104 18.92 -13.45 -34.13
CA ASP A 104 19.89 -12.51 -34.67
C ASP A 104 21.33 -12.93 -34.31
N GLU A 105 22.29 -12.54 -35.15
CA GLU A 105 23.70 -12.93 -34.98
C GLU A 105 24.33 -12.32 -33.71
N LYS A 106 23.87 -11.15 -33.27
CA LYS A 106 24.50 -10.36 -32.21
C LYS A 106 24.08 -10.79 -30.81
N VAL A 107 22.85 -11.27 -30.63
CA VAL A 107 22.34 -11.65 -29.31
C VAL A 107 22.25 -13.17 -29.21
N VAL A 108 21.40 -13.78 -30.02
CA VAL A 108 21.21 -15.23 -29.97
C VAL A 108 22.43 -15.97 -30.56
N GLY A 109 22.97 -15.48 -31.68
CA GLY A 109 24.12 -16.08 -32.36
C GLY A 109 25.39 -16.09 -31.50
N GLU A 110 25.65 -15.03 -30.73
CA GLU A 110 26.79 -14.99 -29.80
C GLU A 110 26.67 -15.99 -28.65
N VAL A 111 25.47 -16.12 -28.06
CA VAL A 111 25.20 -17.12 -27.01
C VAL A 111 25.35 -18.54 -27.57
N GLU A 112 24.81 -18.78 -28.78
CA GLU A 112 24.96 -20.07 -29.45
C GLU A 112 26.42 -20.41 -29.76
N SER A 113 27.20 -19.43 -30.22
CA SER A 113 28.63 -19.62 -30.52
C SER A 113 29.43 -20.00 -29.27
N ARG A 114 29.16 -19.34 -28.14
CA ARG A 114 29.76 -19.66 -26.84
C ARG A 114 29.36 -21.05 -26.34
N LEU A 115 28.09 -21.42 -26.45
CA LEU A 115 27.62 -22.78 -26.12
C LEU A 115 28.27 -23.85 -27.00
N MET A 116 28.48 -23.57 -28.29
CA MET A 116 29.19 -24.47 -29.19
C MET A 116 30.65 -24.64 -28.78
N GLY A 117 31.30 -23.59 -28.27
CA GLY A 117 32.63 -23.69 -27.64
C GLY A 117 32.64 -24.60 -26.40
N LYS A 118 31.60 -24.51 -25.55
CA LYS A 118 31.46 -25.30 -24.32
C LYS A 118 31.17 -26.79 -24.58
N TYR A 119 30.22 -27.10 -25.47
CA TYR A 119 29.69 -28.47 -25.65
C TYR A 119 30.13 -29.18 -26.93
N ARG A 120 30.83 -28.50 -27.83
CA ARG A 120 31.32 -28.98 -29.15
C ARG A 120 30.26 -29.44 -30.16
N SER A 121 29.06 -29.81 -29.73
CA SER A 121 27.95 -30.21 -30.60
C SER A 121 26.60 -29.71 -30.11
N ARG A 122 25.72 -29.32 -31.04
CA ARG A 122 24.35 -28.87 -30.72
C ARG A 122 23.53 -29.94 -30.00
N ASN A 123 23.68 -31.21 -30.38
CA ASN A 123 22.97 -32.32 -29.73
C ASN A 123 23.36 -32.45 -28.25
N SER A 124 24.62 -32.19 -27.91
CA SER A 124 25.08 -32.13 -26.52
C SER A 124 24.41 -30.99 -25.75
N VAL A 125 24.31 -29.78 -26.36
CA VAL A 125 23.59 -28.64 -25.77
C VAL A 125 22.15 -29.00 -25.45
N TRP A 126 21.41 -29.54 -26.42
CA TRP A 126 19.99 -29.87 -26.25
C TRP A 126 19.76 -30.93 -25.17
N ARG A 127 20.63 -31.95 -25.12
CA ARG A 127 20.54 -33.02 -24.13
C ARG A 127 20.83 -32.53 -22.71
N ASN A 128 21.90 -31.74 -22.53
CA ASN A 128 22.28 -31.22 -21.22
C ASN A 128 21.25 -30.22 -20.67
N LEU A 129 20.70 -29.37 -21.53
CA LEU A 129 19.71 -28.37 -21.11
C LEU A 129 18.27 -28.91 -21.07
N SER A 130 18.06 -30.19 -21.38
CA SER A 130 16.72 -30.79 -21.50
C SER A 130 15.79 -30.00 -22.44
N ILE A 131 16.36 -29.38 -23.48
CA ILE A 131 15.66 -28.58 -24.48
C ILE A 131 15.19 -29.52 -25.61
N LYS A 132 13.92 -29.39 -26.02
CA LYS A 132 13.42 -30.07 -27.24
C LYS A 132 14.21 -29.58 -28.45
N TYR A 133 14.55 -30.47 -29.39
CA TYR A 133 15.28 -30.11 -30.61
C TYR A 133 14.65 -28.90 -31.30
N ILE A 134 15.48 -27.91 -31.61
CA ILE A 134 15.10 -26.72 -32.38
C ILE A 134 15.86 -26.76 -33.69
N ASP A 135 15.12 -26.62 -34.80
CA ASP A 135 15.71 -26.54 -36.14
C ASP A 135 16.74 -25.39 -36.19
N PRO A 136 18.01 -25.66 -36.57
CA PRO A 136 19.02 -24.63 -36.81
C PRO A 136 18.60 -23.55 -37.82
N ARG A 137 17.66 -23.86 -38.72
CA ARG A 137 17.11 -22.90 -39.71
C ARG A 137 15.95 -22.07 -39.15
N ALA A 138 15.46 -22.38 -37.95
CA ALA A 138 14.40 -21.61 -37.32
C ALA A 138 14.87 -20.16 -37.10
N LYS A 139 14.08 -19.20 -37.57
CA LYS A 139 14.36 -17.76 -37.46
C LYS A 139 14.16 -17.18 -36.05
N SER A 140 13.68 -17.98 -35.11
CA SER A 140 13.45 -17.56 -33.73
C SER A 140 13.51 -18.77 -32.80
N ILE A 141 13.74 -18.55 -31.51
CA ILE A 141 13.77 -19.57 -30.46
C ILE A 141 12.88 -19.16 -29.29
N PRO A 142 12.24 -20.08 -28.54
CA PRO A 142 11.44 -19.71 -27.37
C PRO A 142 12.25 -18.93 -26.34
N LEU A 143 11.67 -17.90 -25.73
CA LEU A 143 12.33 -17.04 -24.74
C LEU A 143 12.76 -17.85 -23.52
N LYS A 144 11.95 -18.81 -23.06
CA LYS A 144 12.32 -19.75 -22.00
C LYS A 144 13.56 -20.56 -22.34
N THR A 145 13.70 -20.96 -23.60
CA THR A 145 14.84 -21.74 -24.08
C THR A 145 16.07 -20.86 -24.13
N PHE A 146 15.93 -19.63 -24.66
CA PHE A 146 17.04 -18.69 -24.70
C PHE A 146 17.55 -18.34 -23.29
N ARG A 147 16.65 -18.17 -22.32
CA ARG A 147 17.03 -17.98 -20.92
C ARG A 147 17.84 -19.15 -20.36
N LEU A 148 17.39 -20.39 -20.57
CA LEU A 148 18.15 -21.59 -20.15
C LEU A 148 19.56 -21.64 -20.76
N MET A 149 19.70 -21.21 -22.01
CA MET A 149 20.99 -21.13 -22.69
C MET A 149 21.94 -20.11 -22.05
N VAL A 150 21.42 -18.95 -21.66
CA VAL A 150 22.19 -17.90 -20.97
C VAL A 150 22.56 -18.35 -19.56
N ASP A 151 21.62 -18.91 -18.82
CA ASP A 151 21.82 -19.39 -17.44
C ASP A 151 22.91 -20.49 -17.40
N ASP A 152 22.95 -21.38 -18.38
CA ASP A 152 23.97 -22.44 -18.46
C ASP A 152 25.40 -21.92 -18.74
N LEU A 153 25.53 -20.81 -19.46
CA LEU A 153 26.82 -20.15 -19.65
C LEU A 153 27.30 -19.45 -18.37
N GLY A 154 26.46 -19.37 -17.32
CA GLY A 154 26.75 -18.61 -16.12
C GLY A 154 26.68 -17.10 -16.34
N GLU A 155 25.94 -16.67 -17.38
CA GLU A 155 25.81 -15.26 -17.74
C GLU A 155 24.63 -14.59 -17.03
N GLU A 156 24.76 -13.30 -16.74
CA GLU A 156 23.69 -12.54 -16.08
C GLU A 156 22.53 -12.27 -17.03
N TRP A 157 21.38 -12.93 -16.78
CA TRP A 157 20.15 -12.73 -17.53
C TRP A 157 19.72 -11.25 -17.63
N ASP A 158 19.89 -10.48 -16.56
CA ASP A 158 19.51 -9.07 -16.52
C ASP A 158 20.32 -8.19 -17.48
N ARG A 159 21.54 -8.61 -17.85
CA ARG A 159 22.34 -7.96 -18.88
C ARG A 159 21.90 -8.40 -20.27
N THR A 160 21.71 -9.69 -20.49
CA THR A 160 21.39 -10.25 -21.81
C THR A 160 19.98 -9.89 -22.28
N LYS A 161 18.98 -9.90 -21.39
CA LYS A 161 17.59 -9.58 -21.75
C LYS A 161 17.41 -8.17 -22.30
N LYS A 162 18.24 -7.21 -21.86
CA LYS A 162 18.24 -5.81 -22.33
C LYS A 162 18.66 -5.65 -23.79
N LEU A 163 19.36 -6.64 -24.34
CA LEU A 163 19.78 -6.66 -25.73
C LEU A 163 18.65 -7.14 -26.66
N ILE A 164 17.64 -7.82 -26.13
CA ILE A 164 16.50 -8.30 -26.89
C ILE A 164 15.63 -7.11 -27.31
N ARG A 165 15.55 -6.84 -28.61
CA ARG A 165 14.76 -5.72 -29.18
C ARG A 165 13.40 -6.14 -29.72
N LYS A 166 13.25 -7.41 -30.09
CA LYS A 166 12.04 -7.94 -30.73
C LYS A 166 11.63 -9.27 -30.13
N VAL A 167 10.32 -9.50 -30.14
CA VAL A 167 9.70 -10.79 -29.81
C VAL A 167 8.80 -11.25 -30.93
N VAL A 168 8.61 -12.56 -31.02
CA VAL A 168 7.78 -13.20 -32.04
C VAL A 168 6.67 -14.00 -31.38
N ARG A 169 5.43 -13.78 -31.83
CA ARG A 169 4.26 -14.58 -31.45
C ARG A 169 3.43 -14.89 -32.69
N GLY A 170 3.27 -16.19 -32.98
CA GLY A 170 2.65 -16.64 -34.23
C GLY A 170 3.38 -16.05 -35.45
N PRO A 171 2.67 -15.45 -36.41
CA PRO A 171 3.29 -14.78 -37.56
C PRO A 171 3.78 -13.35 -37.25
N SER A 172 3.52 -12.80 -36.06
CA SER A 172 3.85 -11.41 -35.72
C SER A 172 5.24 -11.31 -35.08
N VAL A 173 6.13 -10.55 -35.72
CA VAL A 173 7.36 -10.00 -35.11
C VAL A 173 7.03 -8.62 -34.58
N ILE A 174 7.42 -8.32 -33.35
CA ILE A 174 7.00 -7.12 -32.62
C ILE A 174 8.20 -6.50 -31.93
N ASN A 175 8.42 -5.20 -32.13
CA ASN A 175 9.41 -4.46 -31.34
C ASN A 175 8.95 -4.34 -29.89
N ILE A 176 9.87 -4.58 -28.95
CA ILE A 176 9.60 -4.39 -27.52
C ILE A 176 9.65 -2.89 -27.23
N PRO A 177 8.55 -2.27 -26.78
CA PRO A 177 8.56 -0.85 -26.43
C PRO A 177 9.35 -0.63 -25.14
N GLN A 178 9.84 0.60 -24.96
CA GLN A 178 10.33 1.04 -23.65
C GLN A 178 9.14 1.38 -22.74
N ALA A 179 9.31 1.21 -21.44
CA ALA A 179 8.36 1.69 -20.44
C ALA A 179 8.50 3.22 -20.29
N ASN A 180 7.81 3.96 -21.15
CA ASN A 180 7.84 5.42 -21.20
C ASN A 180 6.44 6.04 -21.09
N ASP A 181 6.40 7.37 -20.96
CA ASP A 181 5.19 8.16 -20.88
C ASP A 181 4.20 7.86 -22.02
N LYS A 182 4.68 7.70 -23.27
CA LYS A 182 3.84 7.40 -24.44
C LYS A 182 3.10 6.07 -24.30
N LEU A 183 3.79 5.01 -23.86
CA LEU A 183 3.16 3.71 -23.62
C LEU A 183 2.06 3.82 -22.57
N PHE A 184 2.35 4.48 -21.44
CA PHE A 184 1.40 4.60 -20.35
C PHE A 184 0.24 5.55 -20.67
N TYR A 185 0.47 6.64 -21.40
CA TYR A 185 -0.59 7.50 -21.94
C TYR A 185 -1.53 6.73 -22.86
N LEU A 186 -0.98 5.94 -23.79
CA LEU A 186 -1.77 5.07 -24.66
C LEU A 186 -2.60 4.04 -23.86
N MET A 187 -2.01 3.43 -22.84
CA MET A 187 -2.73 2.55 -21.90
C MET A 187 -3.87 3.28 -21.18
N GLY A 188 -3.67 4.54 -20.82
CA GLY A 188 -4.70 5.40 -20.21
C GLY A 188 -5.90 5.59 -21.13
N LEU A 189 -5.67 5.90 -22.42
CA LEU A 189 -6.74 6.00 -23.42
C LEU A 189 -7.46 4.67 -23.63
N VAL A 190 -6.73 3.55 -23.60
CA VAL A 190 -7.37 2.22 -23.67
C VAL A 190 -8.21 1.94 -22.43
N ALA A 191 -7.80 2.44 -21.26
CA ALA A 191 -8.52 2.25 -20.00
C ALA A 191 -9.76 3.15 -19.85
N SER A 192 -9.92 4.19 -20.68
CA SER A 192 -11.14 5.01 -20.77
C SER A 192 -12.11 4.46 -21.82
N ASP A 193 -12.03 4.97 -23.05
CA ASP A 193 -12.95 4.64 -24.16
C ASP A 193 -12.48 3.45 -25.00
N GLY A 194 -11.48 2.73 -24.49
CA GLY A 194 -10.95 1.54 -25.13
C GLY A 194 -11.63 0.25 -24.68
N SER A 195 -11.45 -0.79 -25.47
CA SER A 195 -11.78 -2.15 -25.09
C SER A 195 -10.73 -3.11 -25.59
N ILE A 196 -10.43 -4.11 -24.76
CA ILE A 196 -9.52 -5.20 -25.11
C ILE A 196 -10.32 -6.49 -25.13
N THR A 197 -10.27 -7.22 -26.24
CA THR A 197 -10.86 -8.54 -26.37
C THR A 197 -9.77 -9.57 -26.61
N LYS A 198 -9.92 -10.75 -25.99
CA LYS A 198 -8.99 -11.86 -26.10
C LYS A 198 -9.71 -13.04 -26.75
N LYS A 199 -9.26 -13.46 -27.94
CA LYS A 199 -9.88 -14.57 -28.70
C LYS A 199 -9.20 -15.92 -28.46
N GLY A 200 -7.91 -15.88 -28.15
CA GLY A 200 -7.07 -17.04 -27.89
C GLY A 200 -5.89 -16.66 -27.00
N GLU A 201 -4.97 -17.60 -26.80
CA GLU A 201 -3.80 -17.38 -25.96
C GLU A 201 -2.87 -16.34 -26.59
N TYR A 202 -2.87 -15.15 -25.98
CA TYR A 202 -2.23 -13.92 -26.42
C TYR A 202 -2.78 -13.29 -27.71
N GLU A 203 -3.98 -13.67 -28.16
CA GLU A 203 -4.63 -13.00 -29.30
C GLU A 203 -5.48 -11.82 -28.81
N TYR A 204 -4.84 -10.65 -28.70
CA TYR A 204 -5.49 -9.42 -28.25
C TYR A 204 -5.89 -8.53 -29.41
N ARG A 205 -7.18 -8.22 -29.46
CA ARG A 205 -7.75 -7.16 -30.27
C ARG A 205 -8.06 -5.97 -29.37
N ILE A 206 -7.64 -4.79 -29.80
CA ILE A 206 -7.79 -3.54 -29.07
C ILE A 206 -8.55 -2.57 -29.94
N ASP A 207 -9.63 -2.02 -29.40
CA ASP A 207 -10.47 -1.03 -30.05
C ASP A 207 -10.48 0.24 -29.18
N PHE A 208 -10.39 1.42 -29.79
CA PHE A 208 -10.54 2.73 -29.12
C PHE A 208 -11.54 3.55 -29.92
N VAL A 209 -12.63 3.97 -29.28
CA VAL A 209 -13.73 4.70 -29.92
C VAL A 209 -13.88 6.05 -29.24
N ASN A 210 -13.83 7.14 -29.99
CA ASN A 210 -14.09 8.46 -29.42
C ASN A 210 -14.76 9.38 -30.45
N THR A 211 -15.50 10.38 -29.96
CA THR A 211 -16.15 11.41 -30.78
C THR A 211 -15.19 12.55 -31.14
N ASP A 212 -14.15 12.79 -30.35
CA ASP A 212 -13.14 13.82 -30.60
C ASP A 212 -12.03 13.30 -31.55
N GLU A 213 -11.94 13.93 -32.71
CA GLU A 213 -10.94 13.58 -33.74
C GLU A 213 -9.49 13.85 -33.29
N ASN A 214 -9.27 14.81 -32.40
CA ASN A 214 -7.94 15.11 -31.86
C ASN A 214 -7.43 13.96 -30.99
N LEU A 215 -8.30 13.32 -30.21
CA LEU A 215 -7.94 12.16 -29.40
C LEU A 215 -7.64 10.93 -30.27
N ILE A 216 -8.32 10.81 -31.40
CA ILE A 216 -8.09 9.73 -32.38
C ILE A 216 -6.73 9.93 -33.05
N ALA A 217 -6.41 11.16 -33.45
CA ALA A 217 -5.08 11.52 -33.94
C ALA A 217 -4.00 11.25 -32.88
N ALA A 218 -4.23 11.68 -31.63
CA ALA A 218 -3.31 11.44 -30.52
C ALA A 218 -3.10 9.95 -30.24
N PHE A 219 -4.15 9.14 -30.24
CA PHE A 219 -4.07 7.68 -30.08
C PHE A 219 -3.25 7.06 -31.21
N LYS A 220 -3.57 7.40 -32.47
CA LYS A 220 -2.88 6.87 -33.66
C LYS A 220 -1.40 7.22 -33.66
N GLU A 221 -1.07 8.49 -33.46
CA GLU A 221 0.30 8.98 -33.44
C GLU A 221 1.10 8.32 -32.32
N THR A 222 0.55 8.30 -31.10
CA THR A 222 1.23 7.69 -29.94
C THR A 222 1.44 6.19 -30.16
N TYR A 223 0.44 5.48 -30.68
CA TYR A 223 0.55 4.05 -30.98
C TYR A 223 1.69 3.76 -31.96
N LEU A 224 1.79 4.53 -33.05
CA LEU A 224 2.86 4.37 -34.05
C LEU A 224 4.23 4.77 -33.52
N GLN A 225 4.32 5.68 -32.54
CA GLN A 225 5.59 5.99 -31.87
C GLN A 225 6.03 4.87 -30.91
N VAL A 226 5.09 4.22 -30.23
CA VAL A 226 5.38 3.11 -29.30
C VAL A 226 5.66 1.81 -30.04
N PHE A 227 4.92 1.56 -31.14
CA PHE A 227 5.01 0.35 -31.96
C PHE A 227 5.19 0.71 -33.45
N PRO A 228 6.37 1.21 -33.86
CA PRO A 228 6.61 1.71 -35.22
C PRO A 228 6.56 0.63 -36.31
N ASP A 229 6.68 -0.64 -35.93
CA ASP A 229 6.55 -1.83 -36.79
C ASP A 229 5.10 -2.30 -36.97
N ARG A 230 4.13 -1.61 -36.35
CA ARG A 230 2.72 -2.01 -36.35
C ARG A 230 1.86 -1.00 -37.08
N GLN A 231 0.72 -1.47 -37.55
CA GLN A 231 -0.31 -0.66 -38.20
C GLN A 231 -1.54 -0.55 -37.30
N ILE A 232 -2.33 0.48 -37.56
CA ILE A 232 -3.58 0.77 -36.88
C ILE A 232 -4.65 1.10 -37.91
N GLY A 233 -5.79 0.42 -37.83
CA GLY A 233 -6.96 0.72 -38.64
C GLY A 233 -7.76 1.85 -38.02
N VAL A 234 -8.21 2.80 -38.84
CA VAL A 234 -9.14 3.86 -38.41
C VAL A 234 -10.34 3.82 -39.34
N ARG A 235 -11.55 3.78 -38.79
CA ARG A 235 -12.79 3.91 -39.55
C ARG A 235 -13.70 4.95 -38.92
N VAL A 236 -14.41 5.69 -39.76
CA VAL A 236 -15.44 6.64 -39.33
C VAL A 236 -16.77 5.89 -39.25
N ARG A 237 -17.44 5.96 -38.10
CA ARG A 237 -18.83 5.48 -37.94
C ARG A 237 -19.76 6.68 -38.05
N ARG A 238 -20.65 6.64 -39.05
CA ARG A 238 -21.65 7.68 -39.26
C ARG A 238 -22.75 7.57 -38.22
N GLU A 239 -23.51 8.66 -38.08
CA GLU A 239 -24.67 8.71 -37.20
C GLU A 239 -25.68 7.62 -37.60
N THR A 240 -26.24 6.96 -36.60
CA THR A 240 -27.26 5.93 -36.77
C THR A 240 -28.38 6.19 -35.77
N CYS A 241 -29.62 6.02 -36.21
CA CYS A 241 -30.77 5.99 -35.32
C CYS A 241 -31.06 4.53 -34.95
N SER A 242 -31.22 4.26 -33.67
CA SER A 242 -31.65 2.95 -33.16
C SER A 242 -32.74 3.14 -32.12
N ALA A 243 -33.60 2.14 -31.91
CA ALA A 243 -34.62 2.18 -30.87
C ALA A 243 -34.28 1.15 -29.78
N ILE A 244 -34.18 1.60 -28.52
CA ILE A 244 -34.06 0.71 -27.35
C ILE A 244 -35.21 1.02 -26.40
N LYS A 245 -36.09 0.05 -26.16
CA LYS A 245 -37.24 0.17 -25.24
C LYS A 245 -38.04 1.47 -25.49
N ASP A 246 -38.45 1.68 -26.74
CA ASP A 246 -39.23 2.84 -27.23
C ASP A 246 -38.54 4.22 -27.13
N ARG A 247 -37.25 4.27 -26.79
CA ARG A 247 -36.43 5.48 -26.94
C ARG A 247 -35.63 5.43 -28.24
N GLU A 248 -35.81 6.46 -29.07
CA GLU A 248 -34.91 6.72 -30.19
C GLU A 248 -33.55 7.21 -29.66
N ILE A 249 -32.50 6.50 -30.02
CA ILE A 249 -31.11 6.81 -29.69
C ILE A 249 -30.41 7.15 -30.99
N LYS A 250 -30.05 8.43 -31.13
CA LYS A 250 -29.19 8.93 -32.21
C LYS A 250 -27.75 8.86 -31.76
N SER A 251 -26.96 7.98 -32.38
CA SER A 251 -25.53 7.93 -32.11
C SER A 251 -24.83 9.11 -32.81
N ALA A 252 -23.98 9.84 -32.09
CA ALA A 252 -23.12 10.83 -32.71
C ALA A 252 -22.12 10.18 -33.68
N LYS A 253 -21.63 10.95 -34.65
CA LYS A 253 -20.46 10.56 -35.45
C LYS A 253 -19.31 10.24 -34.51
N CYS A 254 -18.71 9.06 -34.67
CA CYS A 254 -17.54 8.67 -33.90
C CYS A 254 -16.47 8.02 -34.78
N PHE A 255 -15.25 8.02 -34.27
CA PHE A 255 -14.10 7.45 -34.94
C PHE A 255 -13.67 6.21 -34.18
N HIS A 256 -13.23 5.19 -34.91
CA HIS A 256 -12.91 3.89 -34.36
C HIS A 256 -11.54 3.45 -34.81
N CYS A 257 -10.60 3.51 -33.88
CA CYS A 257 -9.29 2.89 -33.96
C CYS A 257 -9.41 1.40 -33.61
N TYR A 258 -8.83 0.52 -34.41
CA TYR A 258 -8.81 -0.92 -34.13
C TYR A 258 -7.48 -1.53 -34.57
N LEU A 259 -6.96 -2.44 -33.77
CA LEU A 259 -5.67 -3.10 -33.99
C LEU A 259 -5.59 -4.46 -33.30
N ASN A 260 -4.67 -5.29 -33.79
CA ASN A 260 -4.28 -6.55 -33.14
C ASN A 260 -2.81 -6.44 -32.73
N ASN A 261 -2.54 -6.53 -31.43
CA ASN A 261 -1.18 -6.44 -30.92
C ASN A 261 -1.04 -7.31 -29.65
N PRO A 262 -0.39 -8.48 -29.74
CA PRO A 262 -0.34 -9.42 -28.63
C PRO A 262 0.51 -8.90 -27.47
N LEU A 263 1.59 -8.16 -27.75
CA LEU A 263 2.45 -7.59 -26.73
C LEU A 263 1.76 -6.42 -26.02
N PHE A 264 1.11 -5.52 -26.76
CA PHE A 264 0.41 -4.39 -26.14
C PHE A 264 -0.76 -4.85 -25.27
N GLY A 265 -1.57 -5.80 -25.74
CA GLY A 265 -2.67 -6.36 -24.94
C GLY A 265 -2.19 -7.06 -23.68
N LEU A 266 -1.07 -7.79 -23.76
CA LEU A 266 -0.41 -8.41 -22.62
C LEU A 266 0.08 -7.36 -21.60
N ILE A 267 0.69 -6.26 -22.04
CA ILE A 267 1.13 -5.16 -21.16
C ILE A 267 -0.08 -4.55 -20.44
N CYS A 268 -1.16 -4.25 -21.18
CA CYS A 268 -2.40 -3.72 -20.60
C CYS A 268 -2.99 -4.66 -19.55
N GLU A 269 -3.11 -5.96 -19.87
CA GLU A 269 -3.61 -6.98 -18.94
C GLU A 269 -2.70 -7.12 -17.72
N HIS A 270 -1.37 -7.08 -17.92
CA HIS A 270 -0.39 -7.16 -16.85
C HIS A 270 -0.61 -6.05 -15.84
N TYR A 271 -0.78 -4.79 -16.27
CA TYR A 271 -1.03 -3.65 -15.38
C TYR A 271 -2.49 -3.50 -14.93
N GLY A 272 -3.34 -4.50 -15.22
CA GLY A 272 -4.67 -4.61 -14.64
C GLY A 272 -5.75 -3.80 -15.36
N ILE A 273 -5.54 -3.46 -16.63
CA ILE A 273 -6.62 -2.99 -17.51
C ILE A 273 -7.52 -4.19 -17.84
N LYS A 274 -8.84 -3.95 -17.80
CA LYS A 274 -9.84 -5.01 -18.01
C LYS A 274 -9.76 -5.59 -19.43
N VAL A 275 -9.75 -6.92 -19.53
CA VAL A 275 -9.76 -7.66 -20.79
C VAL A 275 -11.02 -8.53 -20.88
N GLY A 276 -11.81 -8.31 -21.91
CA GLY A 276 -13.07 -9.02 -22.14
C GLY A 276 -14.16 -8.73 -21.09
N ALA A 277 -15.32 -9.34 -21.27
CA ALA A 277 -16.46 -9.14 -20.38
C ALA A 277 -16.25 -9.72 -18.97
N GLN A 278 -15.54 -10.85 -18.86
CA GLN A 278 -15.26 -11.56 -17.62
C GLN A 278 -14.00 -11.05 -16.88
N GLY A 279 -13.22 -10.16 -17.51
CA GLY A 279 -12.05 -9.56 -16.89
C GLY A 279 -12.45 -8.58 -15.77
N TYR A 280 -11.50 -8.29 -14.88
CA TYR A 280 -11.67 -7.32 -13.81
C TYR A 280 -10.51 -6.32 -13.78
N TRP A 281 -10.80 -5.13 -13.25
CA TRP A 281 -9.81 -4.06 -13.09
C TRP A 281 -8.89 -4.31 -11.88
N ASN A 282 -7.59 -4.15 -12.09
CA ASN A 282 -6.58 -4.19 -11.02
C ASN A 282 -5.44 -3.19 -11.23
N LEU A 283 -5.81 -1.92 -11.40
CA LEU A 283 -4.86 -0.81 -11.60
C LEU A 283 -3.86 -0.60 -10.44
N GLY A 284 -4.05 -1.23 -9.28
CA GLY A 284 -3.10 -1.21 -8.17
C GLY A 284 -1.72 -1.79 -8.52
N LYS A 285 -1.63 -2.57 -9.61
CA LYS A 285 -0.35 -3.04 -10.15
C LYS A 285 0.55 -1.92 -10.69
N MET A 286 0.01 -0.73 -10.92
CA MET A 286 0.77 0.45 -11.35
C MET A 286 1.37 1.25 -10.18
N ILE A 287 1.08 0.88 -8.92
CA ILE A 287 1.42 1.71 -7.76
C ILE A 287 2.93 1.89 -7.52
N ASN A 288 3.75 0.97 -8.03
CA ASN A 288 5.22 1.00 -7.93
C ASN A 288 5.91 1.69 -9.12
N LEU A 289 5.15 2.18 -10.10
CA LEU A 289 5.72 2.87 -11.24
C LEU A 289 6.26 4.26 -10.86
N PRO A 290 7.23 4.80 -11.60
CA PRO A 290 7.61 6.21 -11.52
C PRO A 290 6.41 7.14 -11.67
N THR A 291 6.44 8.26 -10.97
CA THR A 291 5.36 9.25 -10.93
C THR A 291 5.02 9.80 -12.31
N GLU A 292 6.00 9.87 -13.21
CA GLU A 292 5.87 10.35 -14.58
C GLU A 292 5.03 9.37 -15.41
N LEU A 293 5.23 8.06 -15.21
CA LEU A 293 4.48 7.01 -15.90
C LEU A 293 3.04 6.91 -15.36
N ILE A 294 2.87 7.05 -14.05
CA ILE A 294 1.55 7.15 -13.42
C ILE A 294 0.80 8.37 -13.96
N SER A 295 1.48 9.53 -14.02
CA SER A 295 0.91 10.76 -14.56
C SER A 295 0.50 10.61 -16.03
N ALA A 296 1.35 9.97 -16.86
CA ALA A 296 1.03 9.72 -18.26
C ALA A 296 -0.22 8.82 -18.40
N PHE A 297 -0.30 7.73 -17.62
CA PHE A 297 -1.49 6.87 -17.59
C PHE A 297 -2.75 7.64 -17.17
N LEU A 298 -2.68 8.39 -16.07
CA LEU A 298 -3.82 9.19 -15.60
C LEU A 298 -4.20 10.30 -16.60
N THR A 299 -3.25 10.82 -17.37
CA THR A 299 -3.50 11.80 -18.44
C THR A 299 -4.30 11.18 -19.57
N GLY A 300 -3.92 9.98 -20.05
CA GLY A 300 -4.70 9.28 -21.08
C GLY A 300 -6.11 8.91 -20.59
N LEU A 301 -6.21 8.41 -19.37
CA LEU A 301 -7.49 8.07 -18.75
C LEU A 301 -8.39 9.32 -18.62
N PHE A 302 -7.81 10.45 -18.24
CA PHE A 302 -8.51 11.72 -18.10
C PHE A 302 -8.91 12.33 -19.45
N ASP A 303 -8.08 12.16 -20.49
CA ASP A 303 -8.39 12.62 -21.84
C ASP A 303 -9.61 11.92 -22.44
N GLY A 304 -9.77 10.62 -22.22
CA GLY A 304 -11.00 9.92 -22.61
C GLY A 304 -12.17 10.21 -21.68
N ASP A 305 -12.15 9.65 -20.48
CA ASP A 305 -13.32 9.60 -19.57
C ASP A 305 -13.35 10.71 -18.51
N GLY A 306 -12.27 11.48 -18.40
CA GLY A 306 -12.19 12.57 -17.44
C GLY A 306 -13.12 13.73 -17.77
N SER A 307 -13.49 14.49 -16.75
CA SER A 307 -14.27 15.72 -16.90
C SER A 307 -13.67 16.80 -16.02
N VAL A 308 -13.69 18.04 -16.51
CA VAL A 308 -13.27 19.21 -15.72
C VAL A 308 -14.12 20.42 -16.07
N ARG A 309 -14.38 21.24 -15.05
CA ARG A 309 -15.16 22.46 -15.16
C ARG A 309 -14.76 23.46 -14.09
N VAL A 310 -15.01 24.73 -14.39
CA VAL A 310 -14.96 25.83 -13.43
C VAL A 310 -16.34 26.48 -13.38
N ARG A 311 -16.88 26.69 -12.18
CA ARG A 311 -18.16 27.37 -11.96
C ARG A 311 -17.95 28.61 -11.10
N LYS A 312 -18.59 29.73 -11.46
CA LYS A 312 -18.66 30.90 -10.59
C LYS A 312 -19.72 30.69 -9.54
N TYR A 313 -19.37 30.87 -8.26
CA TYR A 313 -20.32 30.85 -7.16
C TYR A 313 -20.51 32.27 -6.62
N ASP A 314 -21.76 32.75 -6.68
CA ASP A 314 -22.20 34.04 -6.11
C ASP A 314 -21.35 35.25 -6.55
N GLY A 315 -20.74 35.19 -7.75
CA GLY A 315 -19.87 36.24 -8.29
C GLY A 315 -18.54 36.45 -7.55
N ARG A 316 -18.29 35.75 -6.43
CA ARG A 316 -17.15 35.99 -5.53
C ARG A 316 -15.99 35.01 -5.72
N TRP A 317 -16.27 33.70 -5.86
CA TRP A 317 -15.23 32.65 -5.89
C TRP A 317 -15.48 31.62 -6.99
N ASP A 318 -14.40 31.10 -7.57
CA ASP A 318 -14.44 30.08 -8.62
C ASP A 318 -14.32 28.68 -8.01
N VAL A 319 -15.26 27.80 -8.33
CA VAL A 319 -15.26 26.41 -7.89
C VAL A 319 -14.83 25.54 -9.07
N GLY A 320 -13.57 25.09 -9.01
CA GLY A 320 -13.05 24.07 -9.90
C GLY A 320 -13.46 22.67 -9.46
N GLU A 321 -13.78 21.83 -10.43
CA GLU A 321 -14.02 20.41 -10.22
C GLU A 321 -13.49 19.61 -11.40
N ALA A 322 -12.68 18.60 -11.11
CA ALA A 322 -12.37 17.55 -12.06
C ALA A 322 -12.76 16.19 -11.49
N TYR A 323 -13.02 15.22 -12.36
CA TYR A 323 -13.29 13.86 -11.92
C TYR A 323 -13.02 12.82 -12.99
N LEU A 324 -12.81 11.59 -12.53
CA LEU A 324 -12.77 10.36 -13.32
C LEU A 324 -13.96 9.48 -12.91
N CYS A 325 -14.55 8.76 -13.85
CA CYS A 325 -15.63 7.81 -13.59
C CYS A 325 -15.18 6.40 -13.96
N ILE A 326 -15.55 5.40 -13.17
CA ILE A 326 -15.30 3.99 -13.48
C ILE A 326 -16.36 3.12 -12.81
N GLU A 327 -16.79 2.02 -13.44
CA GLU A 327 -17.84 1.15 -12.92
C GLU A 327 -17.39 0.32 -11.70
N SER A 328 -16.09 0.07 -11.58
CA SER A 328 -15.52 -0.77 -10.53
C SER A 328 -15.10 0.03 -9.31
N LYS A 329 -15.69 -0.29 -8.14
CA LYS A 329 -15.28 0.26 -6.84
C LYS A 329 -13.77 0.11 -6.58
N ARG A 330 -13.27 -1.10 -6.84
CA ARG A 330 -11.85 -1.44 -6.65
C ARG A 330 -10.96 -0.58 -7.54
N ALA A 331 -11.34 -0.40 -8.81
CA ALA A 331 -10.59 0.43 -9.74
C ALA A 331 -10.61 1.91 -9.32
N ALA A 332 -11.74 2.43 -8.84
CA ALA A 332 -11.84 3.79 -8.33
C ALA A 332 -10.89 4.03 -7.14
N HIS A 333 -10.79 3.08 -6.21
CA HIS A 333 -9.80 3.15 -5.12
C HIS A 333 -8.36 3.00 -5.62
N HIS A 334 -8.10 2.17 -6.62
CA HIS A 334 -6.76 2.13 -7.22
C HIS A 334 -6.39 3.46 -7.90
N ILE A 335 -7.31 4.09 -8.63
CA ILE A 335 -7.10 5.44 -9.18
C ILE A 335 -6.81 6.44 -8.05
N GLN A 336 -7.54 6.36 -6.92
CA GLN A 336 -7.26 7.18 -5.74
C GLN A 336 -5.84 6.95 -5.19
N LEU A 337 -5.34 5.71 -5.16
CA LEU A 337 -3.97 5.40 -4.75
C LEU A 337 -2.92 5.93 -5.74
N LEU A 338 -3.18 5.82 -7.04
CA LEU A 338 -2.33 6.40 -8.09
C LEU A 338 -2.28 7.92 -8.00
N LEU A 339 -3.40 8.58 -7.71
CA LEU A 339 -3.43 10.02 -7.43
C LEU A 339 -2.61 10.36 -6.18
N LYS A 340 -2.68 9.55 -5.11
CA LYS A 340 -1.86 9.74 -3.90
C LYS A 340 -0.36 9.58 -4.15
N ARG A 341 0.07 8.76 -5.11
CA ARG A 341 1.48 8.74 -5.57
C ARG A 341 1.93 10.09 -6.12
N LEU A 342 1.01 10.89 -6.67
CA LEU A 342 1.24 12.25 -7.15
C LEU A 342 0.98 13.33 -6.08
N GLY A 343 0.73 12.92 -4.83
CA GLY A 343 0.34 13.82 -3.74
C GLY A 343 -1.06 14.42 -3.93
N VAL A 344 -1.94 13.79 -4.71
CA VAL A 344 -3.32 14.24 -4.95
C VAL A 344 -4.29 13.33 -4.21
N VAL A 345 -5.07 13.89 -3.29
CA VAL A 345 -6.13 13.15 -2.57
C VAL A 345 -7.44 13.26 -3.34
N GLY A 346 -7.81 12.19 -4.04
CA GLY A 346 -9.11 12.04 -4.70
C GLY A 346 -10.24 11.68 -3.74
N ASN A 347 -11.45 12.17 -4.00
CA ASN A 347 -12.66 11.79 -3.28
C ASN A 347 -13.43 10.70 -4.06
N VAL A 348 -13.55 9.49 -3.50
CA VAL A 348 -14.32 8.40 -4.13
C VAL A 348 -15.76 8.44 -3.65
N ARG A 349 -16.73 8.45 -4.58
CA ARG A 349 -18.17 8.36 -4.26
C ARG A 349 -18.89 7.54 -5.32
N LYS A 350 -19.84 6.71 -4.89
CA LYS A 350 -20.75 6.01 -5.81
C LYS A 350 -21.81 6.99 -6.33
N ILE A 351 -21.98 7.05 -7.64
CA ILE A 351 -23.03 7.80 -8.33
C ILE A 351 -23.74 6.82 -9.26
N THR A 352 -25.03 6.57 -8.99
CA THR A 352 -25.84 5.60 -9.74
C THR A 352 -25.14 4.24 -9.89
N SER A 353 -24.67 3.89 -11.10
CA SER A 353 -24.00 2.65 -11.45
C SER A 353 -22.46 2.75 -11.51
N VAL A 354 -21.88 3.93 -11.31
CA VAL A 354 -20.43 4.19 -11.42
C VAL A 354 -19.86 4.77 -10.13
N TYR A 355 -18.55 4.75 -10.01
CA TYR A 355 -17.79 5.41 -8.97
C TYR A 355 -17.07 6.62 -9.57
N LYS A 356 -17.27 7.77 -8.94
CA LYS A 356 -16.62 9.03 -9.28
C LYS A 356 -15.44 9.26 -8.35
N VAL A 357 -14.27 9.52 -8.91
CA VAL A 357 -13.08 10.01 -8.21
C VAL A 357 -12.97 11.51 -8.44
N GLY A 358 -13.49 12.31 -7.52
CA GLY A 358 -13.59 13.76 -7.62
C GLY A 358 -12.39 14.51 -7.04
N LEU A 359 -12.08 15.66 -7.63
CA LEU A 359 -10.95 16.52 -7.31
C LEU A 359 -11.42 17.97 -7.17
N HIS A 360 -10.98 18.63 -6.10
CA HIS A 360 -11.36 19.99 -5.75
C HIS A 360 -10.19 20.72 -5.08
N GLY A 361 -10.24 22.06 -5.04
CA GLY A 361 -9.29 22.87 -4.29
C GLY A 361 -7.81 22.61 -4.61
N SER A 362 -6.99 22.56 -3.55
CA SER A 362 -5.54 22.29 -3.67
C SER A 362 -5.21 20.97 -4.37
N ASN A 363 -6.08 19.96 -4.26
CA ASN A 363 -5.93 18.69 -4.97
C ASN A 363 -6.12 18.83 -6.47
N LEU A 364 -7.10 19.64 -6.89
CA LEU A 364 -7.29 19.96 -8.30
C LEU A 364 -6.13 20.79 -8.86
N THR A 365 -5.60 21.73 -8.07
CA THR A 365 -4.39 22.47 -8.45
C THR A 365 -3.21 21.52 -8.64
N ARG A 366 -2.89 20.65 -7.68
CA ARG A 366 -1.80 19.67 -7.83
C ARG A 366 -2.03 18.75 -9.03
N PHE A 367 -3.26 18.28 -9.21
CA PHE A 367 -3.64 17.47 -10.39
C PHE A 367 -3.33 18.20 -11.71
N SER A 368 -3.65 19.49 -11.82
CA SER A 368 -3.35 20.25 -13.05
C SER A 368 -1.85 20.39 -13.35
N HIS A 369 -0.97 20.35 -12.33
CA HIS A 369 0.48 20.39 -12.55
C HIS A 369 1.01 19.06 -13.09
N TRP A 370 0.41 17.95 -12.67
CA TRP A 370 0.79 16.62 -13.11
C TRP A 370 0.21 16.26 -14.48
N ILE A 371 -1.09 16.51 -14.67
CA ILE A 371 -1.85 16.05 -15.82
C ILE A 371 -1.77 17.05 -16.95
N LYS A 372 -1.36 16.58 -18.13
CA LYS A 372 -1.15 17.39 -19.34
C LYS A 372 -2.04 16.87 -20.49
N PRO A 373 -3.35 17.18 -20.47
CA PRO A 373 -4.31 16.68 -21.45
C PRO A 373 -3.89 17.01 -22.88
N ARG A 374 -4.03 16.06 -23.79
CA ARG A 374 -4.00 16.32 -25.24
C ARG A 374 -5.37 16.70 -25.78
N HIS A 375 -6.45 16.49 -25.01
CA HIS A 375 -7.77 17.02 -25.33
C HIS A 375 -7.76 18.55 -25.18
N PRO A 376 -8.05 19.33 -26.25
CA PRO A 376 -7.83 20.79 -26.26
C PRO A 376 -8.64 21.52 -25.18
N VAL A 377 -9.94 21.26 -25.10
CA VAL A 377 -10.84 21.89 -24.11
C VAL A 377 -10.43 21.55 -22.67
N LYS A 378 -10.11 20.29 -22.37
CA LYS A 378 -9.68 19.89 -21.02
C LYS A 378 -8.37 20.56 -20.63
N GLY A 379 -7.42 20.66 -21.58
CA GLY A 379 -6.15 21.36 -21.41
C GLY A 379 -6.34 22.83 -21.06
N GLU A 380 -7.16 23.56 -21.83
CA GLU A 380 -7.45 24.97 -21.58
C GLU A 380 -8.05 25.21 -20.19
N ILE A 381 -9.02 24.38 -19.78
CA ILE A 381 -9.65 24.52 -18.47
C ILE A 381 -8.65 24.23 -17.33
N LEU A 382 -7.76 23.24 -17.47
CA LEU A 382 -6.73 22.98 -16.47
C LEU A 382 -5.70 24.11 -16.38
N GLU A 383 -5.32 24.74 -17.48
CA GLU A 383 -4.46 25.93 -17.46
C GLU A 383 -5.14 27.11 -16.76
N ASN A 384 -6.44 27.33 -17.00
CA ASN A 384 -7.21 28.34 -16.27
C ASN A 384 -7.25 28.04 -14.75
N ILE A 385 -7.41 26.78 -14.36
CA ILE A 385 -7.34 26.35 -12.96
C ILE A 385 -5.98 26.69 -12.32
N LYS A 386 -4.86 26.46 -13.02
CA LYS A 386 -3.52 26.84 -12.50
C LYS A 386 -3.44 28.34 -12.21
N LEU A 387 -3.92 29.15 -13.15
CA LEU A 387 -3.93 30.62 -13.01
C LEU A 387 -4.82 31.09 -11.87
N LEU A 388 -6.03 30.53 -11.72
CA LEU A 388 -6.95 30.87 -10.65
C LEU A 388 -6.43 30.45 -9.26
N SER A 389 -5.72 29.33 -9.18
CA SER A 389 -5.10 28.87 -7.94
C SER A 389 -4.05 29.85 -7.44
N GLY A 390 -3.21 30.39 -8.34
CA GLY A 390 -2.19 31.39 -7.99
C GLY A 390 -2.79 32.68 -7.42
N LYS A 391 -4.06 32.98 -7.73
CA LYS A 391 -4.81 34.14 -7.22
C LYS A 391 -5.60 33.86 -5.94
N GLY A 392 -5.52 32.65 -5.38
CA GLY A 392 -6.27 32.26 -4.18
C GLY A 392 -7.80 32.18 -4.39
N ARG A 393 -8.28 32.05 -5.63
CA ARG A 393 -9.71 32.11 -5.99
C ARG A 393 -10.40 30.76 -6.07
N ILE A 394 -9.74 29.67 -5.66
CA ILE A 394 -10.26 28.31 -5.68
C ILE A 394 -10.73 27.88 -4.28
N ASN A 395 -11.74 27.00 -4.22
CA ASN A 395 -12.34 26.49 -2.99
C ASN A 395 -11.37 25.75 -2.05
N LYS A 396 -11.67 25.82 -0.75
CA LYS A 396 -10.93 25.18 0.34
C LYS A 396 -11.26 23.67 0.45
N THR A 397 -10.28 22.85 0.85
CA THR A 397 -10.40 21.38 1.00
C THR A 397 -10.12 20.93 2.44
N GLN A 398 -10.36 19.65 2.73
CA GLN A 398 -10.05 19.05 4.04
C GLN A 398 -8.57 19.21 4.43
N GLU A 399 -7.65 19.14 3.47
CA GLU A 399 -6.21 19.28 3.72
C GLU A 399 -5.80 20.67 4.18
N GLN A 400 -6.67 21.66 4.03
CA GLN A 400 -6.42 23.00 4.55
C GLN A 400 -6.76 23.13 6.03
N VAL A 401 -7.40 22.13 6.63
CA VAL A 401 -7.67 22.08 8.07
C VAL A 401 -6.52 21.32 8.73
N LEU A 402 -5.86 21.98 9.67
CA LEU A 402 -4.64 21.49 10.31
C LEU A 402 -4.94 20.89 11.71
N PRO A 403 -3.99 20.11 12.27
CA PRO A 403 -4.06 19.60 13.64
C PRO A 403 -4.30 20.68 14.70
N PHE A 404 -4.91 20.32 15.82
CA PHE A 404 -5.13 21.26 16.92
C PHE A 404 -3.81 21.84 17.46
N ALA A 405 -2.77 21.01 17.52
CA ALA A 405 -1.43 21.41 17.97
C ALA A 405 -0.89 22.64 17.23
N VAL A 406 -1.12 22.74 15.91
CA VAL A 406 -0.71 23.91 15.12
C VAL A 406 -1.38 25.18 15.64
N GLY A 407 -2.66 25.09 16.01
CA GLY A 407 -3.43 26.25 16.47
C GLY A 407 -3.02 26.66 17.87
N GLN A 408 -2.78 25.69 18.74
CA GLN A 408 -2.28 25.92 20.10
C GLN A 408 -0.91 26.60 20.06
N ALA A 409 0.03 26.08 19.26
CA ALA A 409 1.33 26.71 19.03
C ALA A 409 1.19 28.13 18.48
N LEU A 410 0.28 28.34 17.51
CA LEU A 410 -0.01 29.68 16.97
C LEU A 410 -0.57 30.63 18.03
N ALA A 411 -1.38 30.14 18.97
CA ALA A 411 -1.99 30.94 20.02
C ALA A 411 -1.02 31.31 21.16
N GLU A 412 0.10 30.61 21.27
CA GLU A 412 1.18 30.86 22.22
C GLU A 412 2.27 31.76 21.62
N LEU A 413 2.41 31.78 20.29
CA LEU A 413 3.36 32.64 19.59
C LEU A 413 3.05 34.14 19.84
N PRO A 414 3.98 34.92 20.43
CA PRO A 414 3.70 36.30 20.86
C PRO A 414 3.20 37.25 19.77
N GLY A 415 3.74 37.15 18.55
CA GLY A 415 3.35 38.00 17.41
C GLY A 415 2.02 37.65 16.75
N SER A 416 1.40 36.52 17.11
CA SER A 416 0.12 36.11 16.52
C SER A 416 -1.04 37.05 16.86
N LYS A 417 -0.99 37.71 18.01
CA LYS A 417 -2.01 38.67 18.48
C LYS A 417 -2.16 39.91 17.59
N ASP A 418 -1.10 40.24 16.84
CA ASP A 418 -1.09 41.40 15.95
C ASP A 418 -1.72 41.07 14.59
N ILE A 419 -1.90 39.77 14.28
CA ILE A 419 -2.38 39.28 12.99
C ILE A 419 -3.78 38.64 13.08
N LEU A 420 -4.07 37.93 14.18
CA LEU A 420 -5.29 37.18 14.41
C LEU A 420 -6.11 37.76 15.55
N SER A 421 -7.45 37.67 15.45
CA SER A 421 -8.33 38.22 16.47
C SER A 421 -8.20 37.48 17.81
N PRO A 422 -8.43 38.16 18.95
CA PRO A 422 -8.40 37.53 20.28
C PRO A 422 -9.29 36.30 20.38
N SER A 423 -10.50 36.34 19.80
CA SER A 423 -11.42 35.19 19.78
C SER A 423 -10.87 34.00 18.99
N THR A 424 -10.17 34.25 17.88
CA THR A 424 -9.52 33.19 17.09
C THR A 424 -8.44 32.49 17.91
N LEU A 425 -7.56 33.27 18.54
CA LEU A 425 -6.49 32.76 19.38
C LEU A 425 -7.03 32.00 20.60
N PHE A 426 -8.10 32.50 21.23
CA PHE A 426 -8.78 31.79 22.30
C PHE A 426 -9.33 30.43 21.85
N TYR A 427 -9.99 30.35 20.69
CA TYR A 427 -10.52 29.09 20.17
C TYR A 427 -9.44 28.10 19.77
N TYR A 428 -8.31 28.57 19.23
CA TYR A 428 -7.17 27.72 18.94
C TYR A 428 -6.52 27.19 20.23
N ARG A 429 -6.26 28.06 21.22
CA ARG A 429 -5.68 27.68 22.52
C ARG A 429 -6.53 26.63 23.24
N THR A 430 -7.85 26.79 23.20
CA THR A 430 -8.80 25.88 23.88
C THR A 430 -9.22 24.67 23.05
N GLY A 431 -8.71 24.52 21.82
CA GLY A 431 -9.08 23.43 20.92
C GLY A 431 -10.56 23.43 20.49
N ARG A 432 -11.24 24.58 20.58
CA ARG A 432 -12.65 24.74 20.13
C ARG A 432 -12.78 24.86 18.62
N SER A 433 -11.72 25.30 17.95
CA SER A 433 -11.65 25.36 16.49
C SER A 433 -10.30 24.89 15.98
N ARG A 434 -10.29 24.45 14.72
CA ARG A 434 -9.07 24.00 14.05
C ARG A 434 -8.47 25.14 13.25
N PRO A 435 -7.14 25.29 13.25
CA PRO A 435 -6.47 26.22 12.36
C PRO A 435 -6.66 25.81 10.90
N VAL A 436 -6.67 26.81 10.03
CA VAL A 436 -6.64 26.62 8.58
C VAL A 436 -5.36 27.20 8.00
N VAL A 437 -4.81 26.55 6.96
CA VAL A 437 -3.53 26.92 6.33
C VAL A 437 -3.44 28.41 6.03
N SER A 438 -4.52 29.03 5.51
CA SER A 438 -4.52 30.47 5.19
C SER A 438 -4.32 31.38 6.39
N ASN A 439 -4.83 31.00 7.57
CA ASN A 439 -4.63 31.80 8.79
C ASN A 439 -3.22 31.61 9.34
N VAL A 440 -2.69 30.38 9.28
CA VAL A 440 -1.33 30.09 9.73
C VAL A 440 -0.32 30.83 8.85
N GLN A 441 -0.47 30.77 7.52
CA GLN A 441 0.44 31.46 6.60
C GLN A 441 0.49 32.98 6.80
N ARG A 442 -0.64 33.61 7.15
CA ARG A 442 -0.66 35.06 7.47
C ARG A 442 0.25 35.39 8.65
N VAL A 443 0.29 34.52 9.66
CA VAL A 443 1.17 34.66 10.82
C VAL A 443 2.62 34.36 10.44
N LEU A 444 2.86 33.22 9.78
CA LEU A 444 4.21 32.82 9.36
C LEU A 444 4.92 33.88 8.50
N ASN A 445 4.17 34.57 7.64
CA ASN A 445 4.73 35.61 6.78
C ASN A 445 5.05 36.93 7.52
N SER A 446 4.58 37.10 8.76
CA SER A 446 4.61 38.39 9.47
C SER A 446 5.32 38.32 10.83
N VAL A 447 5.68 37.13 11.30
CA VAL A 447 6.20 36.88 12.65
C VAL A 447 7.44 36.00 12.54
N VAL A 448 8.44 36.25 13.40
CA VAL A 448 9.66 35.45 13.53
C VAL A 448 9.48 34.28 14.51
N ASP A 449 10.46 33.40 14.64
CA ASP A 449 10.45 32.24 15.57
C ASP A 449 9.33 31.22 15.29
N THR A 450 9.11 30.92 14.01
CA THR A 450 8.02 30.07 13.53
C THR A 450 8.38 28.61 13.28
N GLU A 451 9.64 28.22 13.52
CA GLU A 451 10.21 26.91 13.19
C GLU A 451 9.39 25.74 13.76
N HIS A 452 8.93 25.86 15.01
CA HIS A 452 8.10 24.84 15.63
C HIS A 452 6.77 24.64 14.89
N ILE A 453 6.11 25.72 14.46
CA ILE A 453 4.83 25.66 13.74
C ILE A 453 5.04 25.07 12.35
N GLU A 454 6.14 25.44 11.68
CA GLU A 454 6.52 24.89 10.38
C GLU A 454 6.74 23.38 10.46
N SER A 455 7.44 22.90 11.50
CA SER A 455 7.64 21.46 11.74
C SER A 455 6.31 20.69 11.95
N LEU A 456 5.33 21.29 12.64
CA LEU A 456 4.00 20.69 12.82
C LEU A 456 3.17 20.65 11.53
N MET A 457 3.52 21.47 10.53
CA MET A 457 2.88 21.50 9.23
C MET A 457 3.54 20.56 8.21
N ASP A 458 4.84 20.29 8.38
CA ASP A 458 5.62 19.39 7.53
C ASP A 458 5.36 17.92 7.87
N VAL A 459 4.13 17.49 7.57
CA VAL A 459 3.67 16.13 7.85
C VAL A 459 3.02 15.49 6.63
N ASP A 460 3.25 14.18 6.46
CA ASP A 460 2.79 13.36 5.34
C ASP A 460 1.32 12.94 5.44
N TYR A 461 0.63 13.34 6.51
CA TYR A 461 -0.78 13.03 6.74
C TYR A 461 -1.67 14.27 6.70
N PHE A 462 -2.94 14.06 6.37
CA PHE A 462 -4.03 15.01 6.54
C PHE A 462 -5.09 14.42 7.46
N LEU A 463 -6.00 15.28 7.89
CA LEU A 463 -7.11 14.94 8.74
C LEU A 463 -8.33 14.62 7.89
N ASP A 464 -8.59 13.33 7.68
CA ASP A 464 -9.76 12.89 6.92
C ASP A 464 -10.97 12.76 7.85
N SER A 465 -12.02 13.53 7.56
CA SER A 465 -13.24 13.51 8.37
C SER A 465 -13.99 12.20 8.20
N VAL A 466 -14.42 11.61 9.30
CA VAL A 466 -15.37 10.48 9.30
C VAL A 466 -16.74 10.99 8.85
N ASN A 467 -17.21 10.49 7.72
CA ASN A 467 -18.58 10.74 7.26
C ASN A 467 -19.57 9.83 7.99
N LYS A 468 -19.18 8.57 8.19
CA LYS A 468 -20.03 7.56 8.84
C LYS A 468 -19.17 6.52 9.55
N ALA A 469 -19.53 6.18 10.78
CA ALA A 469 -19.02 5.01 11.49
C ALA A 469 -20.22 4.20 11.96
N GLU A 470 -20.33 2.95 11.53
CA GLU A 470 -21.48 2.11 11.79
C GLU A 470 -21.09 0.68 12.15
N GLU A 471 -21.88 0.07 13.02
CA GLU A 471 -21.75 -1.34 13.31
C GLU A 471 -22.37 -2.16 12.17
N VAL A 472 -21.64 -3.18 11.71
CA VAL A 472 -22.09 -4.10 10.67
C VAL A 472 -22.00 -5.54 11.18
N GLN A 473 -23.03 -6.32 10.86
CA GLN A 473 -23.07 -7.75 11.16
C GLN A 473 -22.33 -8.51 10.06
N ASN A 474 -21.29 -9.25 10.44
CA ASN A 474 -20.55 -10.13 9.56
C ASN A 474 -21.36 -11.40 9.29
N ARG A 475 -22.19 -11.37 8.24
CA ARG A 475 -23.03 -12.51 7.81
C ARG A 475 -22.26 -13.49 6.93
N GLY A 476 -21.02 -13.81 7.32
CA GLY A 476 -20.09 -14.62 6.52
C GLY A 476 -19.44 -13.87 5.35
N GLU A 477 -19.56 -12.54 5.29
CA GLU A 477 -18.87 -11.72 4.29
C GLU A 477 -17.35 -11.77 4.47
N TYR A 478 -16.91 -11.79 5.73
CA TYR A 478 -15.51 -11.93 6.11
C TYR A 478 -15.35 -13.24 6.90
N GLU A 479 -14.57 -14.17 6.37
CA GLU A 479 -14.20 -15.38 7.11
C GLU A 479 -13.14 -15.07 8.18
N HIS A 480 -12.22 -14.16 7.85
CA HIS A 480 -11.06 -13.83 8.67
C HIS A 480 -10.83 -12.32 8.76
N VAL A 481 -10.22 -11.87 9.86
CA VAL A 481 -9.62 -10.55 10.03
C VAL A 481 -8.11 -10.69 10.17
N TYR A 482 -7.39 -9.63 9.80
CA TYR A 482 -5.93 -9.65 9.66
C TYR A 482 -5.30 -8.52 10.47
N ASN A 483 -4.08 -8.75 10.95
CA ASN A 483 -3.26 -7.72 11.60
C ASN A 483 -1.78 -7.93 11.27
N LEU A 484 -0.99 -6.86 11.34
CA LEU A 484 0.45 -6.88 11.11
C LEU A 484 1.18 -6.56 12.41
N THR A 485 2.21 -7.35 12.73
CA THR A 485 3.19 -7.00 13.75
C THR A 485 4.42 -6.42 13.06
N LEU A 486 4.81 -5.24 13.51
CA LEU A 486 5.91 -4.46 12.97
C LEU A 486 7.05 -4.36 13.97
N ALA A 487 8.29 -4.19 13.49
CA ALA A 487 9.49 -4.31 14.32
C ALA A 487 9.61 -3.21 15.39
N ASN A 488 9.60 -1.93 15.00
CA ASN A 488 9.81 -0.82 15.93
C ASN A 488 8.59 0.10 16.04
N ILE A 489 7.96 0.44 14.91
CA ILE A 489 6.79 1.32 14.89
C ILE A 489 5.51 0.50 14.88
N HIS A 490 4.72 0.64 15.94
CA HIS A 490 3.55 -0.18 16.24
C HIS A 490 2.25 0.33 15.59
N SER A 491 2.32 0.78 14.34
CA SER A 491 1.16 1.22 13.56
C SER A 491 1.41 1.09 12.06
N TYR A 492 0.38 1.03 11.24
CA TYR A 492 0.50 1.00 9.78
C TYR A 492 -0.69 1.64 9.09
N VAL A 493 -0.50 2.00 7.82
CA VAL A 493 -1.53 2.60 7.00
C VAL A 493 -2.29 1.53 6.22
N VAL A 494 -3.62 1.59 6.28
CA VAL A 494 -4.51 0.68 5.54
C VAL A 494 -5.17 1.40 4.36
N ASN A 495 -5.26 0.73 3.22
CA ASN A 495 -5.88 1.25 1.99
C ASN A 495 -5.35 2.64 1.56
N GLY A 496 -4.08 2.96 1.88
CA GLY A 496 -3.48 4.29 1.65
C GLY A 496 -4.19 5.43 2.38
N GLY A 497 -4.99 5.13 3.40
CA GLY A 497 -5.84 6.05 4.15
C GLY A 497 -5.46 6.11 5.63
N PRO A 498 -6.35 5.69 6.56
CA PRO A 498 -6.13 5.82 7.99
C PRO A 498 -4.91 5.05 8.53
N LEU A 499 -4.24 5.66 9.51
CA LEU A 499 -3.23 5.01 10.35
C LEU A 499 -3.94 4.20 11.44
N VAL A 500 -3.69 2.90 11.48
CA VAL A 500 -4.22 1.98 12.50
C VAL A 500 -3.10 1.43 13.36
N LYS A 501 -3.42 1.14 14.62
CA LYS A 501 -2.44 0.56 15.54
C LYS A 501 -2.24 -0.92 15.20
N ASN A 502 -1.02 -1.42 15.33
CA ASN A 502 -0.85 -2.86 15.35
C ASN A 502 -1.58 -3.46 16.56
N CYS A 503 -1.92 -4.73 16.49
CA CYS A 503 -2.19 -5.45 17.72
C CYS A 503 -0.86 -5.56 18.48
N GLY A 504 -0.73 -4.86 19.61
CA GLY A 504 0.28 -5.14 20.64
C GLY A 504 0.02 -6.48 21.33
N CYS A 505 -0.27 -7.53 20.55
CA CYS A 505 -0.52 -8.89 20.99
C CYS A 505 0.82 -9.54 21.30
N PHE A 506 1.44 -9.16 22.42
CA PHE A 506 2.34 -10.08 23.08
C PHE A 506 1.51 -11.30 23.52
N GLU A 507 1.98 -12.49 23.14
CA GLU A 507 1.34 -13.75 23.50
C GLU A 507 1.61 -14.09 24.97
N CYS A 508 2.75 -13.61 25.49
CA CYS A 508 3.18 -13.75 26.87
C CYS A 508 3.72 -12.41 27.42
N ILE A 509 3.62 -12.23 28.73
CA ILE A 509 4.30 -11.15 29.45
C ILE A 509 5.31 -11.78 30.40
N LEU A 510 6.54 -11.25 30.39
CA LEU A 510 7.51 -11.47 31.44
C LEU A 510 7.33 -10.41 32.52
N ALA A 511 7.41 -10.82 33.78
CA ALA A 511 7.52 -9.94 34.92
C ALA A 511 8.65 -10.45 35.84
N ILE A 512 9.55 -9.55 36.28
CA ILE A 512 10.58 -9.89 37.26
C ILE A 512 9.91 -10.21 38.60
N LEU A 513 10.37 -11.29 39.24
CA LEU A 513 10.11 -11.65 40.62
C LEU A 513 11.39 -11.38 41.43
N PRO A 514 11.49 -10.22 42.12
CA PRO A 514 12.69 -9.79 42.82
C PRO A 514 13.26 -10.82 43.80
N MET A 515 12.42 -11.45 44.62
CA MET A 515 12.84 -12.42 45.64
C MET A 515 13.37 -13.70 45.01
N CYS A 516 12.86 -14.06 43.83
CA CYS A 516 13.24 -15.28 43.12
C CYS A 516 14.48 -15.10 42.23
N ASN A 517 15.04 -13.89 42.13
CA ASN A 517 16.13 -13.57 41.21
C ASN A 517 15.85 -14.05 39.76
N GLY A 518 14.59 -13.94 39.32
CA GLY A 518 14.12 -14.51 38.06
C GLY A 518 12.90 -13.80 37.51
N ALA A 519 12.34 -14.34 36.43
CA ALA A 519 11.15 -13.82 35.78
C ALA A 519 10.06 -14.89 35.67
N MET A 520 8.83 -14.50 35.97
CA MET A 520 7.64 -15.27 35.63
C MET A 520 7.20 -14.96 34.20
N VAL A 521 6.60 -15.93 33.52
CA VAL A 521 6.02 -15.80 32.18
C VAL A 521 4.53 -16.12 32.29
N VAL A 522 3.65 -15.24 31.81
CA VAL A 522 2.20 -15.53 31.75
C VAL A 522 1.67 -15.32 30.34
N ASN A 523 0.95 -16.32 29.80
CA ASN A 523 0.29 -16.22 28.49
C ASN A 523 -1.09 -15.58 28.60
N ARG A 524 -1.54 -15.03 27.47
CA ARG A 524 -2.83 -14.33 27.36
C ARG A 524 -4.03 -15.17 27.75
N GLU A 525 -3.98 -16.47 27.50
CA GLU A 525 -5.10 -17.39 27.74
C GLU A 525 -5.29 -17.72 29.23
N PHE A 526 -4.29 -17.45 30.07
CA PHE A 526 -4.35 -17.76 31.50
C PHE A 526 -5.20 -16.74 32.29
N PRO A 527 -6.34 -17.16 32.91
CA PRO A 527 -7.25 -16.23 33.60
C PRO A 527 -6.90 -16.01 35.08
N GLY A 528 -5.96 -16.80 35.61
CA GLY A 528 -5.61 -16.85 37.03
C GLY A 528 -4.77 -15.68 37.51
N MET A 529 -4.58 -15.64 38.83
CA MET A 529 -3.58 -14.77 39.46
C MET A 529 -2.19 -15.35 39.23
N THR A 530 -1.20 -14.48 39.17
CA THR A 530 0.20 -14.84 39.01
C THR A 530 1.00 -14.46 40.25
N PRO A 531 2.22 -15.01 40.43
CA PRO A 531 3.07 -14.69 41.58
C PRO A 531 3.35 -13.20 41.79
N CYS A 532 3.30 -12.36 40.75
CA CYS A 532 3.46 -10.91 40.88
C CYS A 532 2.18 -10.17 41.35
N GLY A 533 1.17 -10.89 41.81
CA GLY A 533 -0.07 -10.31 42.35
C GLY A 533 -1.00 -9.68 41.31
N MET A 534 -0.82 -9.97 40.02
CA MET A 534 -1.65 -9.42 38.94
C MET A 534 -2.07 -10.49 37.92
N LYS A 535 -3.22 -10.29 37.27
CA LYS A 535 -3.65 -11.10 36.11
C LYS A 535 -2.96 -10.61 34.83
N PHE A 536 -2.94 -11.46 33.80
CA PHE A 536 -2.46 -11.07 32.46
C PHE A 536 -3.11 -9.78 31.97
N SER A 537 -4.43 -9.61 32.14
CA SER A 537 -5.15 -8.42 31.68
C SER A 537 -4.65 -7.12 32.33
N THR A 538 -4.25 -7.18 33.61
CA THR A 538 -3.73 -6.03 34.36
C THR A 538 -2.30 -5.73 33.89
N LEU A 539 -1.46 -6.75 33.80
CA LEU A 539 -0.09 -6.63 33.28
C LEU A 539 -0.07 -6.10 31.84
N ALA A 540 -0.99 -6.57 31.00
CA ALA A 540 -1.13 -6.12 29.62
C ALA A 540 -1.48 -4.62 29.52
N GLY A 541 -2.19 -4.09 30.52
CA GLY A 541 -2.45 -2.65 30.64
C GLY A 541 -1.19 -1.84 30.93
N SER A 542 -0.28 -2.40 31.74
CA SER A 542 0.99 -1.75 32.14
C SER A 542 2.11 -1.89 31.12
N VAL A 543 2.14 -2.98 30.36
CA VAL A 543 3.15 -3.27 29.30
C VAL A 543 2.66 -2.82 27.92
N GLY A 544 1.35 -2.69 27.74
CA GLY A 544 0.73 -2.25 26.51
C GLY A 544 0.99 -0.76 26.20
N GLY A 545 0.73 -0.38 24.95
CA GLY A 545 0.77 1.03 24.54
C GLY A 545 2.15 1.60 24.21
N GLY A 546 3.20 0.77 24.19
CA GLY A 546 4.56 1.19 23.79
C GLY A 546 5.36 1.86 24.90
N ALA A 547 4.86 1.88 26.14
CA ALA A 547 5.61 2.30 27.30
C ALA A 547 6.65 1.23 27.66
N GLN A 548 7.92 1.62 27.78
CA GLN A 548 8.95 0.75 28.34
C GLN A 548 8.83 0.78 29.86
N THR A 549 8.35 -0.32 30.43
CA THR A 549 8.23 -0.48 31.89
C THR A 549 9.35 -1.41 32.37
N PRO A 550 10.38 -0.89 33.07
CA PRO A 550 11.45 -1.71 33.60
C PRO A 550 10.90 -2.89 34.42
N GLY A 551 11.47 -4.07 34.22
CA GLY A 551 11.03 -5.30 34.88
C GLY A 551 9.84 -6.01 34.23
N PHE A 552 9.23 -5.44 33.18
CA PHE A 552 8.16 -6.10 32.42
C PHE A 552 8.45 -6.10 30.92
N LEU A 553 8.15 -7.21 30.24
CA LEU A 553 8.41 -7.35 28.80
C LEU A 553 7.33 -8.17 28.11
N GLY A 554 6.67 -7.60 27.11
CA GLY A 554 5.73 -8.32 26.25
C GLY A 554 6.45 -9.08 25.14
N VAL A 555 6.19 -10.38 24.99
CA VAL A 555 6.89 -11.25 24.02
C VAL A 555 5.93 -12.22 23.31
N GLY A 556 6.38 -12.79 22.20
CA GLY A 556 5.75 -13.98 21.60
C GLY A 556 6.20 -15.27 22.29
N LYS A 557 5.40 -16.34 22.22
CA LYS A 557 5.69 -17.65 22.82
C LYS A 557 7.05 -18.19 22.36
N GLN A 558 7.31 -18.14 21.05
CA GLN A 558 8.56 -18.62 20.45
C GLN A 558 9.82 -17.87 20.91
N TYR A 559 9.69 -16.64 21.43
CA TYR A 559 10.84 -15.91 21.93
C TYR A 559 11.42 -16.53 23.22
N LEU A 560 10.60 -17.21 24.02
CA LEU A 560 11.02 -17.86 25.28
C LEU A 560 12.13 -18.89 25.06
N VAL A 561 12.15 -19.57 23.91
CA VAL A 561 13.14 -20.61 23.56
C VAL A 561 14.26 -20.08 22.66
N SER A 562 14.28 -18.77 22.38
CA SER A 562 15.31 -18.15 21.54
C SER A 562 16.68 -18.17 22.22
N LYS A 563 17.75 -18.32 21.45
CA LYS A 563 19.13 -18.12 21.93
C LYS A 563 19.40 -16.69 22.43
N LYS A 564 18.57 -15.74 21.99
CA LYS A 564 18.62 -14.31 22.35
C LYS A 564 17.61 -13.92 23.43
N PHE A 565 16.91 -14.89 24.01
CA PHE A 565 15.95 -14.62 25.09
C PHE A 565 16.69 -13.99 26.27
N ILE A 566 16.38 -12.74 26.63
CA ILE A 566 16.95 -11.94 27.75
C ILE A 566 18.41 -12.29 28.06
N GLN A 567 19.24 -12.30 27.02
CA GLN A 567 20.58 -12.89 27.07
C GLN A 567 21.50 -12.13 28.03
N ALA A 568 21.33 -10.81 28.14
CA ALA A 568 22.11 -9.98 29.05
C ALA A 568 21.78 -10.28 30.53
N GLU A 569 20.56 -10.76 30.79
CA GLU A 569 20.05 -11.06 32.13
C GLU A 569 20.27 -12.53 32.53
N GLY A 570 20.96 -13.33 31.71
CA GLY A 570 21.23 -14.75 31.97
C GLY A 570 20.22 -15.72 31.33
N GLY A 571 19.32 -15.21 30.50
CA GLY A 571 18.60 -15.98 29.50
C GLY A 571 17.59 -16.97 30.05
N PHE A 572 17.50 -18.13 29.38
CA PHE A 572 16.48 -19.16 29.62
C PHE A 572 16.45 -19.64 31.08
N LYS A 573 17.60 -19.64 31.78
CA LYS A 573 17.72 -20.07 33.18
C LYS A 573 16.98 -19.15 34.17
N ARG A 574 16.53 -17.97 33.73
CA ARG A 574 15.77 -17.01 34.56
C ARG A 574 14.28 -17.26 34.62
N ILE A 575 13.74 -18.18 33.82
CA ILE A 575 12.30 -18.49 33.89
C ILE A 575 12.04 -19.31 35.15
N VAL A 576 11.32 -18.75 36.12
CA VAL A 576 11.05 -19.39 37.42
C VAL A 576 9.61 -19.88 37.57
N TRP A 577 8.69 -19.30 36.80
CA TRP A 577 7.27 -19.65 36.83
C TRP A 577 6.63 -19.48 35.45
N MET A 578 5.75 -20.41 35.07
CA MET A 578 4.89 -20.28 33.89
C MET A 578 3.62 -21.13 34.02
N PRO A 579 2.47 -20.74 33.43
CA PRO A 579 1.27 -21.54 33.48
C PRO A 579 1.48 -22.94 32.93
N LYS A 580 0.90 -23.94 33.59
CA LYS A 580 1.02 -25.35 33.20
C LYS A 580 0.58 -25.58 31.76
N GLU A 581 -0.52 -24.96 31.35
CA GLU A 581 -1.00 -25.01 29.96
C GLU A 581 0.07 -24.53 28.96
N LEU A 582 0.77 -23.42 29.26
CA LEU A 582 1.83 -22.88 28.42
C LEU A 582 3.06 -23.80 28.41
N LYS A 583 3.42 -24.33 29.59
CA LYS A 583 4.52 -25.27 29.78
C LYS A 583 4.31 -26.54 28.95
N GLU A 584 3.11 -27.11 28.98
CA GLU A 584 2.73 -28.28 28.18
C GLU A 584 2.69 -27.96 26.68
N LEU A 585 2.08 -26.83 26.30
CA LEU A 585 2.00 -26.39 24.91
C LEU A 585 3.38 -26.28 24.25
N MET A 586 4.38 -25.83 25.01
CA MET A 586 5.74 -25.58 24.53
C MET A 586 6.76 -26.65 24.97
N ARG A 587 6.30 -27.76 25.57
CA ARG A 587 7.16 -28.73 26.27
C ARG A 587 8.34 -29.22 25.42
N GLU A 588 8.08 -29.63 24.17
CA GLU A 588 9.11 -30.11 23.25
C GLU A 588 10.19 -29.04 22.98
N GLN A 589 9.77 -27.79 22.78
CA GLN A 589 10.65 -26.67 22.45
C GLN A 589 11.47 -26.22 23.68
N LEU A 590 10.83 -26.18 24.85
CA LEU A 590 11.47 -25.88 26.12
C LEU A 590 12.51 -26.94 26.48
N GLN A 591 12.17 -28.22 26.31
CA GLN A 591 13.05 -29.35 26.59
C GLN A 591 14.28 -29.34 25.68
N LYS A 592 14.07 -29.15 24.38
CA LYS A 592 15.18 -28.98 23.44
C LYS A 592 16.09 -27.82 23.83
N ARG A 593 15.52 -26.69 24.27
CA ARG A 593 16.31 -25.53 24.69
C ARG A 593 17.08 -25.80 25.98
N ALA A 594 16.48 -26.52 26.92
CA ALA A 594 17.09 -26.98 28.16
C ALA A 594 18.31 -27.89 27.89
N GLU A 595 18.18 -28.84 26.96
CA GLU A 595 19.29 -29.69 26.49
C GLU A 595 20.41 -28.88 25.84
N GLU A 596 20.08 -27.91 24.97
CA GLU A 596 21.07 -27.04 24.31
C GLU A 596 21.91 -26.22 25.30
N ILE A 597 21.40 -25.92 26.48
CA ILE A 597 22.12 -25.14 27.52
C ILE A 597 22.74 -26.03 28.60
N GLY A 598 22.69 -27.36 28.44
CA GLY A 598 23.27 -28.34 29.36
C GLY A 598 22.48 -28.56 30.65
N GLU A 599 21.19 -28.22 30.66
CA GLU A 599 20.30 -28.32 31.84
C GLU A 599 19.03 -29.12 31.50
N PRO A 600 19.12 -30.42 31.15
CA PRO A 600 17.98 -31.18 30.61
C PRO A 600 16.77 -31.23 31.56
N ASP A 601 16.99 -31.21 32.88
CA ASP A 601 15.91 -31.26 33.88
C ASP A 601 15.32 -29.87 34.19
N PHE A 602 15.77 -28.81 33.51
CA PHE A 602 15.40 -27.43 33.84
C PHE A 602 13.90 -27.18 33.75
N VAL A 603 13.22 -27.75 32.75
CA VAL A 603 11.78 -27.52 32.55
C VAL A 603 10.98 -27.95 33.78
N GLU A 604 11.34 -29.06 34.43
CA GLU A 604 10.66 -29.55 35.64
C GLU A 604 10.90 -28.66 36.87
N LYS A 605 11.98 -27.88 36.87
CA LYS A 605 12.30 -26.92 37.94
C LYS A 605 11.48 -25.63 37.86
N ILE A 606 10.84 -25.33 36.73
CA ILE A 606 9.99 -24.15 36.57
C ILE A 606 8.65 -24.40 37.27
N ALA A 607 8.27 -23.55 38.24
CA ALA A 607 6.99 -23.64 38.92
C ALA A 607 5.81 -23.32 37.98
N ASP A 608 4.62 -23.76 38.34
CA ASP A 608 3.36 -23.40 37.68
C ASP A 608 2.26 -23.13 38.73
N GLU A 609 1.05 -22.78 38.30
CA GLU A 609 -0.07 -22.46 39.18
C GLU A 609 -0.54 -23.62 40.06
N THR A 610 -0.13 -24.87 39.76
CA THR A 610 -0.44 -26.04 40.58
C THR A 610 0.57 -26.25 41.71
N ILE A 611 1.71 -25.54 41.65
CA ILE A 611 2.81 -25.62 42.60
C ILE A 611 2.86 -24.35 43.47
N ALA A 612 2.76 -23.17 42.85
CA ALA A 612 2.90 -21.89 43.51
C ALA A 612 2.06 -20.80 42.82
N THR A 613 1.44 -19.95 43.63
CA THR A 613 0.59 -18.83 43.21
C THR A 613 1.07 -17.48 43.75
N THR A 614 1.95 -17.45 44.75
CA THR A 614 2.63 -16.24 45.24
C THR A 614 4.14 -16.31 45.02
N GLU A 615 4.83 -15.17 45.08
CA GLU A 615 6.28 -15.09 44.91
C GLU A 615 7.04 -15.88 45.98
N GLU A 616 6.56 -15.88 47.23
CA GLU A 616 7.14 -16.63 48.34
C GLU A 616 7.07 -18.15 48.09
N GLU A 617 5.92 -18.63 47.60
CA GLU A 617 5.73 -20.05 47.26
C GLU A 617 6.66 -20.48 46.11
N VAL A 618 6.88 -19.60 45.12
CA VAL A 618 7.84 -19.85 44.03
C VAL A 618 9.25 -19.98 44.60
N MET A 619 9.65 -19.08 45.50
CA MET A 619 10.98 -19.12 46.13
C MET A 619 11.20 -20.41 46.92
N GLU A 620 10.23 -20.86 47.71
CA GLU A 620 10.31 -22.13 48.43
C GLU A 620 10.46 -23.33 47.50
N TYR A 621 9.72 -23.36 46.38
CA TYR A 621 9.85 -24.42 45.39
C TYR A 621 11.23 -24.40 44.73
N MET A 622 11.71 -23.22 44.33
CA MET A 622 13.03 -23.04 43.74
C MET A 622 14.16 -23.57 44.62
N GLN A 623 14.09 -23.33 45.93
CA GLN A 623 15.06 -23.86 46.89
C GLN A 623 15.02 -25.39 46.95
N LYS A 624 13.83 -25.99 46.98
CA LYS A 624 13.66 -27.46 47.02
C LYS A 624 14.24 -28.14 45.78
N VAL A 625 14.09 -27.54 44.61
CA VAL A 625 14.54 -28.12 43.32
C VAL A 625 15.92 -27.65 42.87
N ASN A 626 16.61 -26.83 43.69
CA ASN A 626 17.87 -26.18 43.35
C ASN A 626 17.82 -25.49 41.97
N HIS A 627 16.90 -24.54 41.83
CA HIS A 627 16.70 -23.79 40.60
C HIS A 627 17.93 -22.93 40.26
N PRO A 628 18.43 -22.94 39.01
CA PRO A 628 19.71 -22.27 38.66
C PRO A 628 19.70 -20.75 38.89
N ALA A 629 18.54 -20.10 38.79
CA ALA A 629 18.41 -18.67 39.06
C ALA A 629 18.86 -18.24 40.48
N LEU A 630 18.82 -19.15 41.47
CA LEU A 630 19.22 -18.86 42.85
C LEU A 630 20.72 -18.55 43.01
N THR A 631 21.56 -19.09 42.12
CA THR A 631 23.03 -18.94 42.19
C THR A 631 23.59 -17.99 41.12
N MET A 632 22.72 -17.36 40.34
CA MET A 632 23.10 -16.39 39.33
C MET A 632 23.29 -14.99 39.95
N GLU A 633 23.95 -14.09 39.23
CA GLU A 633 24.08 -12.70 39.67
C GLU A 633 22.71 -12.07 39.96
N PRO A 634 22.58 -11.19 40.96
CA PRO A 634 21.33 -10.50 41.23
C PRO A 634 20.84 -9.69 40.02
N LEU A 635 19.55 -9.81 39.68
CA LEU A 635 18.92 -8.98 38.64
C LEU A 635 18.69 -7.52 39.08
N LEU A 636 18.74 -7.25 40.38
CA LEU A 636 18.46 -5.97 41.02
C LEU A 636 19.58 -5.58 42.00
#